data_AF-A0AAD6ZA59-F1
#
_entry.id   AF-A0AAD6ZA59-F1
#
_cell.length_a   1.000
_cell.length_b   1.000
_cell.length_c   1.000
_cell.angle_alpha   90.00
_cell.angle_beta   90.00
_cell.angle_gamma   90.00
#
_symmetry.space_group_name_H-M   'P 1'
#
loop_
_entity.id
_entity.type
_entity.pdbx_description
1 polymer ?
#
loop_
_entity_poly.entity_id
_entity_poly.type
_entity_poly.pdbx_seq_one_letter_code
_entity_poly.pdbx_strand_id
1 'polypeptide(L)'
;MWGPLVASLYACSVYASPPIDRRALVARYNPTRNASSSTTPMQIGNGNFAFGADITGLQTLQPWAIMSTWGWKNDSLPAGKTIQDVYDYTGISLDNHGRLVQYMFNGAAPMQQWMISNPNRVNLGAVGLVFWSQDGSAILNITESDLTAVKQELDLWSGTLTSNFVFEGTAVQVKTTSAQTVDSIGVTVSSALLNSGRLGVFVDFPWNDGLLKFSDPFVGSWNNASIHTTTLDATPRGTIGAEIAHTLVNSTFITSIGGDLFTIARDSPAAHRYTIRPSANSSTFSFSTTWGLTPPASVLSPSAISLSSSRTWEDYWTKTGFVDVFTGSTDPRADELQRRIILSRYLMRVNEAGDYPPQESGLVNNGWYGKFHLEMYFWHSQHWALWNNWDLLLRSSSVYDRFLETSIARAQVQEGWPTGARWGKMSDPSGRSAPGQINELLIWQQPHPLVFANYEYRAFPTTATLRKWESVVRHTADWMATFAWFNETTGVYDLGPPMYQVAEDNVYTNTLNPAFELSYWRLGLGFAESWLEKLGEPVPSNWTTVKNGLAKLPVDNGTYKVYEDVNEDFWTDRTYINDHPALAGLNGWLPPTEGLDLETSRLTTEKVWTSWNVSNLWGWDFPLLAMSAARIGEQEQAVEFLLHPLFRFDDVGMPIGGVRVPTPYFPGSGALLYAVALMAHGWDGSNGTAPGFPAEGWNVRAEGLSKAM
;
A
#
# COMPACT_ATOMS: atom_id res chain seq x y z
N MET A 1 48.96 14.11 -63.65
CA MET A 1 47.52 14.04 -63.36
C MET A 1 47.37 13.63 -61.91
N TRP A 2 47.13 14.60 -61.02
CA TRP A 2 46.84 14.39 -59.60
C TRP A 2 45.41 14.87 -59.38
N GLY A 3 44.47 13.97 -59.10
CA GLY A 3 43.10 14.29 -58.71
C GLY A 3 42.91 13.97 -57.22
N PRO A 4 42.27 14.84 -56.42
CA PRO A 4 42.05 14.57 -55.02
C PRO A 4 40.82 13.66 -54.83
N LEU A 5 40.96 12.62 -54.01
CA LEU A 5 39.83 11.88 -53.47
C LEU A 5 39.13 12.76 -52.43
N VAL A 6 37.87 13.09 -52.68
CA VAL A 6 36.96 13.70 -51.70
C VAL A 6 36.29 12.57 -50.92
N ALA A 7 36.60 12.46 -49.63
CA ALA A 7 35.88 11.58 -48.71
C ALA A 7 34.67 12.34 -48.13
N SER A 8 33.47 11.98 -48.55
CA SER A 8 32.22 12.48 -47.97
C SER A 8 31.91 11.73 -46.68
N LEU A 9 32.08 12.40 -45.53
CA LEU A 9 31.55 11.98 -44.24
C LEU A 9 30.04 12.22 -44.23
N TYR A 10 29.25 11.15 -44.32
CA TYR A 10 27.84 11.19 -43.96
C TYR A 10 27.74 11.20 -42.43
N ALA A 11 27.43 12.37 -41.86
CA ALA A 11 27.01 12.46 -40.47
C ALA A 11 25.57 11.93 -40.37
N CYS A 12 25.41 10.70 -39.90
CA CYS A 12 24.12 10.21 -39.42
C CYS A 12 23.78 10.94 -38.12
N SER A 13 22.98 12.00 -38.21
CA SER A 13 22.30 12.57 -37.06
C SER A 13 21.29 11.54 -36.53
N VAL A 14 21.64 10.89 -35.42
CA VAL A 14 20.70 10.11 -34.62
C VAL A 14 19.74 11.12 -33.99
N TYR A 15 18.55 11.29 -34.59
CA TYR A 15 17.48 12.04 -33.95
C TYR A 15 17.01 11.25 -32.74
N ALA A 16 17.42 11.67 -31.55
CA ALA A 16 16.86 11.16 -30.31
C ALA A 16 15.35 11.50 -30.29
N SER A 17 14.50 10.51 -30.01
CA SER A 17 13.08 10.74 -29.81
C SER A 17 12.87 11.83 -28.75
N PRO A 18 11.89 12.74 -28.93
CA PRO A 18 11.62 13.74 -27.92
C PRO A 18 11.27 13.07 -26.57
N PRO A 19 11.54 13.71 -25.44
CA PRO A 19 11.12 13.19 -24.13
C PRO A 19 9.60 13.06 -24.04
N ILE A 20 9.10 12.23 -23.12
CA ILE A 20 7.67 12.09 -22.86
C ILE A 20 7.11 13.45 -22.35
N ASP A 21 6.00 13.92 -22.91
CA ASP A 21 5.28 15.06 -22.34
C ASP A 21 4.47 14.60 -21.12
N ARG A 22 5.19 14.48 -20.01
CA ARG A 22 4.65 13.95 -18.75
C ARG A 22 3.51 14.82 -18.21
N ARG A 23 3.60 16.15 -18.40
CA ARG A 23 2.58 17.07 -17.89
C ARG A 23 1.27 16.94 -18.66
N ALA A 24 1.33 16.87 -19.98
CA ALA A 24 0.14 16.65 -20.79
C ALA A 24 -0.52 15.30 -20.48
N LEU A 25 0.27 14.22 -20.33
CA LEU A 25 -0.24 12.90 -19.99
C LEU A 25 -0.85 12.86 -18.58
N VAL A 26 -0.20 13.42 -17.57
CA VAL A 26 -0.75 13.47 -16.20
C VAL A 26 -2.05 14.27 -16.17
N ALA A 27 -2.06 15.46 -16.77
CA ALA A 27 -3.25 16.34 -16.76
C ALA A 27 -4.45 15.75 -17.52
N ARG A 28 -4.21 14.92 -18.56
CA ARG A 28 -5.26 14.21 -19.29
C ARG A 28 -6.13 13.35 -18.38
N TYR A 29 -5.55 12.80 -17.30
CA TYR A 29 -6.22 11.88 -16.40
C TYR A 29 -6.55 12.52 -15.04
N ASN A 30 -6.55 13.85 -14.92
CA ASN A 30 -7.04 14.54 -13.73
C ASN A 30 -8.49 14.10 -13.45
N PRO A 31 -8.77 13.45 -12.30
CA PRO A 31 -10.09 12.92 -12.05
C PRO A 31 -11.05 14.06 -11.69
N THR A 32 -12.30 13.90 -12.12
CA THR A 32 -13.38 14.87 -11.89
C THR A 32 -14.64 14.19 -11.41
N ARG A 33 -15.37 14.84 -10.50
CA ARG A 33 -16.69 14.41 -10.04
C ARG A 33 -17.69 15.56 -10.11
N ASN A 34 -18.96 15.22 -10.25
CA ASN A 34 -20.10 16.15 -10.18
C ASN A 34 -21.10 15.80 -9.07
N ALA A 35 -20.82 14.73 -8.32
CA ALA A 35 -21.58 14.26 -7.18
C ALA A 35 -20.64 13.53 -6.21
N SER A 36 -21.00 13.45 -4.93
CA SER A 36 -20.21 12.67 -3.96
C SER A 36 -20.29 11.18 -4.29
N SER A 37 -19.16 10.49 -4.19
CA SER A 37 -19.15 9.02 -4.19
C SER A 37 -19.66 8.50 -2.86
N SER A 38 -20.30 7.34 -2.86
CA SER A 38 -20.70 6.63 -1.63
C SER A 38 -19.65 5.60 -1.17
N THR A 39 -18.58 5.39 -1.93
CA THR A 39 -17.62 4.30 -1.71
C THR A 39 -16.18 4.78 -1.55
N THR A 40 -15.77 5.85 -2.23
CA THR A 40 -14.37 6.31 -2.21
C THR A 40 -14.25 7.84 -2.18
N PRO A 41 -13.32 8.41 -1.40
CA PRO A 41 -13.04 9.84 -1.43
C PRO A 41 -12.16 10.23 -2.64
N MET A 42 -12.17 11.52 -3.02
CA MET A 42 -10.99 12.11 -3.64
C MET A 42 -9.99 12.45 -2.52
N GLN A 43 -8.73 12.08 -2.69
CA GLN A 43 -7.72 12.28 -1.66
C GLN A 43 -6.58 13.18 -2.11
N ILE A 44 -6.04 13.90 -1.13
CA ILE A 44 -4.73 14.55 -1.18
C ILE A 44 -3.91 14.05 0.01
N GLY A 45 -2.58 14.05 -0.10
CA GLY A 45 -1.72 13.60 0.98
C GLY A 45 -0.24 13.59 0.62
N ASN A 46 0.56 13.02 1.52
CA ASN A 46 2.02 13.03 1.45
C ASN A 46 2.67 11.65 1.68
N GLY A 47 1.88 10.59 1.81
CA GLY A 47 2.31 9.22 2.07
C GLY A 47 2.31 8.84 3.55
N ASN A 48 2.51 9.79 4.46
CA ASN A 48 2.35 9.61 5.91
C ASN A 48 0.98 10.08 6.41
N PHE A 49 0.29 10.89 5.61
CA PHE A 49 -1.01 11.49 5.90
C PHE A 49 -1.85 11.58 4.63
N ALA A 50 -3.15 11.32 4.76
CA ALA A 50 -4.14 11.54 3.70
C ALA A 50 -5.41 12.18 4.24
N PHE A 51 -5.96 13.08 3.43
CA PHE A 51 -7.23 13.76 3.65
C PHE A 51 -8.21 13.36 2.55
N GLY A 52 -9.30 12.68 2.91
CA GLY A 52 -10.39 12.37 2.00
C GLY A 52 -11.46 13.46 1.98
N ALA A 53 -11.91 13.84 0.79
CA ALA A 53 -12.93 14.87 0.59
C ALA A 53 -14.16 14.35 -0.16
N ASP A 54 -15.32 14.89 0.19
CA ASP A 54 -16.52 14.84 -0.63
C ASP A 54 -16.53 15.97 -1.66
N ILE A 55 -17.63 16.11 -2.38
CA ILE A 55 -17.74 17.02 -3.52
C ILE A 55 -17.55 18.51 -3.17
N THR A 56 -17.65 18.88 -1.89
CA THR A 56 -17.39 20.24 -1.40
C THR A 56 -15.90 20.59 -1.33
N GLY A 57 -15.01 19.62 -1.50
CA GLY A 57 -13.55 19.79 -1.36
C GLY A 57 -13.05 19.65 0.08
N LEU A 58 -13.97 19.32 1.00
CA LEU A 58 -13.79 19.05 2.42
C LEU A 58 -14.68 17.84 2.81
N GLN A 59 -14.97 17.64 4.10
CA GLN A 59 -15.83 16.57 4.65
C GLN A 59 -17.15 17.14 5.17
N THR A 60 -17.85 17.90 4.33
CA THR A 60 -19.09 18.60 4.70
C THR A 60 -20.31 17.69 4.69
N LEU A 61 -20.39 16.79 3.72
CA LEU A 61 -21.51 15.91 3.42
C LEU A 61 -21.22 14.45 3.78
N GLN A 62 -19.96 14.02 3.69
CA GLN A 62 -19.54 12.65 3.99
C GLN A 62 -18.39 12.64 5.00
N PRO A 63 -18.42 11.76 6.02
CA PRO A 63 -17.41 11.67 7.05
C PRO A 63 -16.23 10.79 6.60
N TRP A 64 -15.59 11.12 5.48
CA TRP A 64 -14.37 10.44 5.04
C TRP A 64 -13.30 10.47 6.14
N ALA A 65 -12.31 9.59 6.07
CA ALA A 65 -11.27 9.57 7.09
C ALA A 65 -10.17 10.60 6.83
N ILE A 66 -9.64 11.16 7.91
CA ILE A 66 -8.30 11.77 7.94
C ILE A 66 -7.40 10.75 8.62
N MET A 67 -6.49 10.15 7.86
CA MET A 67 -5.65 9.06 8.35
C MET A 67 -4.17 9.40 8.26
N SER A 68 -3.38 8.78 9.15
CA SER A 68 -1.93 8.85 9.12
C SER A 68 -1.28 7.51 9.43
N THR A 69 0.01 7.41 9.16
CA THR A 69 0.82 6.23 9.49
C THR A 69 1.21 6.14 10.96
N TRP A 70 1.08 7.24 11.72
CA TRP A 70 1.44 7.36 13.13
C TRP A 70 0.22 7.42 14.07
N GLY A 71 -0.99 7.62 13.56
CA GLY A 71 -2.23 7.73 14.34
C GLY A 71 -2.71 6.38 14.87
N TRP A 72 -2.12 5.91 15.97
CA TRP A 72 -2.43 4.64 16.62
C TRP A 72 -2.86 4.82 18.07
N LYS A 73 -3.79 3.99 18.53
CA LYS A 73 -4.17 3.93 19.94
C LYS A 73 -4.31 2.49 20.44
N ASN A 74 -4.33 2.36 21.77
CA ASN A 74 -4.73 1.13 22.45
C ASN A 74 -6.07 1.32 23.16
N ASP A 75 -6.97 0.37 22.97
CA ASP A 75 -8.19 0.24 23.75
C ASP A 75 -7.90 -0.41 25.11
N SER A 76 -8.78 -0.16 26.07
CA SER A 76 -8.72 -0.81 27.39
C SER A 76 -8.68 -2.34 27.26
N LEU A 77 -7.93 -3.00 28.14
CA LEU A 77 -7.91 -4.46 28.22
C LEU A 77 -9.32 -5.02 28.49
N PRO A 78 -9.61 -6.27 28.07
CA PRO A 78 -10.87 -6.93 28.40
C PRO A 78 -11.14 -6.95 29.91
N ALA A 79 -12.41 -6.96 30.30
CA ALA A 79 -12.79 -6.94 31.72
C ALA A 79 -12.12 -8.08 32.51
N GLY A 80 -11.49 -7.74 33.64
CA GLY A 80 -10.79 -8.68 34.50
C GLY A 80 -9.42 -9.16 33.98
N LYS A 81 -8.90 -8.54 32.91
CA LYS A 81 -7.58 -8.85 32.35
C LYS A 81 -6.53 -7.82 32.70
N THR A 82 -5.29 -8.27 32.68
CA THR A 82 -4.08 -7.49 32.99
C THR A 82 -3.10 -7.57 31.83
N ILE A 83 -2.06 -6.73 31.86
CA ILE A 83 -0.98 -6.83 30.88
C ILE A 83 -0.24 -8.17 30.95
N GLN A 84 -0.22 -8.82 32.12
CA GLN A 84 0.37 -10.14 32.28
C GLN A 84 -0.36 -11.19 31.43
N ASP A 85 -1.69 -11.10 31.30
CA ASP A 85 -2.45 -11.99 30.42
C ASP A 85 -2.06 -11.85 28.93
N VAL A 86 -1.52 -10.69 28.52
CA VAL A 86 -1.01 -10.48 27.15
C VAL A 86 0.33 -11.21 26.98
N TYR A 87 1.21 -11.13 27.97
CA TYR A 87 2.51 -11.82 27.96
C TYR A 87 2.38 -13.34 28.09
N ASP A 88 1.38 -13.81 28.83
CA ASP A 88 1.12 -15.24 29.06
C ASP A 88 0.35 -15.88 27.90
N TYR A 89 -0.08 -15.11 26.89
CA TYR A 89 -0.81 -15.63 25.74
C TYR A 89 0.14 -16.39 24.81
N THR A 90 0.06 -17.72 24.80
CA THR A 90 0.90 -18.59 23.95
C THR A 90 0.13 -19.35 22.86
N GLY A 91 -1.21 -19.33 22.91
CA GLY A 91 -2.06 -20.02 21.94
C GLY A 91 -2.03 -21.55 22.08
N ILE A 92 -1.78 -22.26 20.98
CA ILE A 92 -1.70 -23.74 20.95
C ILE A 92 -0.30 -24.23 20.66
N SER A 93 -0.03 -25.49 20.99
CA SER A 93 1.17 -26.20 20.54
C SER A 93 0.81 -27.23 19.47
N LEU A 94 1.50 -27.20 18.34
CA LEU A 94 1.37 -28.19 17.26
C LEU A 94 2.70 -28.91 17.06
N ASP A 95 2.63 -30.18 16.64
CA ASP A 95 3.82 -30.89 16.17
C ASP A 95 4.28 -30.31 14.83
N ASN A 96 5.57 -30.02 14.73
CA ASN A 96 6.28 -29.68 13.51
C ASN A 96 7.53 -30.55 13.48
N HIS A 97 7.47 -31.63 12.69
CA HIS A 97 8.51 -32.64 12.54
C HIS A 97 9.11 -33.19 13.85
N GLY A 98 8.25 -33.68 14.75
CA GLY A 98 8.67 -34.31 16.01
C GLY A 98 9.02 -33.32 17.12
N ARG A 99 8.67 -32.04 16.95
CA ARG A 99 8.86 -30.97 17.92
C ARG A 99 7.58 -30.18 18.10
N LEU A 100 7.21 -29.91 19.36
CA LEU A 100 6.12 -28.99 19.66
C LEU A 100 6.55 -27.53 19.46
N VAL A 101 5.79 -26.80 18.65
CA VAL A 101 5.95 -25.37 18.37
C VAL A 101 4.69 -24.61 18.80
N GLN A 102 4.87 -23.48 19.48
CA GLN A 102 3.75 -22.64 19.93
C GLN A 102 3.32 -21.64 18.86
N TYR A 103 2.02 -21.57 18.61
CA TYR A 103 1.40 -20.66 17.66
C TYR A 103 0.27 -19.89 18.33
N MET A 104 0.30 -18.56 18.23
CA MET A 104 -0.62 -17.65 18.92
C MET A 104 -2.02 -17.61 18.28
N PHE A 105 -2.76 -18.72 18.29
CA PHE A 105 -4.18 -18.77 17.92
C PHE A 105 -4.92 -19.81 18.77
N ASN A 106 -6.26 -19.85 18.69
CA ASN A 106 -7.12 -20.72 19.50
C ASN A 106 -6.92 -20.58 21.03
N GLY A 107 -6.41 -19.43 21.48
CA GLY A 107 -6.34 -19.08 22.90
C GLY A 107 -7.67 -18.49 23.41
N ALA A 108 -7.64 -17.85 24.58
CA ALA A 108 -8.84 -17.22 25.15
C ALA A 108 -9.38 -16.11 24.22
N ALA A 109 -10.60 -16.30 23.70
CA ALA A 109 -11.15 -15.46 22.63
C ALA A 109 -11.14 -13.94 22.91
N PRO A 110 -11.53 -13.43 24.11
CA PRO A 110 -11.49 -12.00 24.37
C PRO A 110 -10.07 -11.41 24.33
N MET A 111 -9.07 -12.17 24.77
CA MET A 111 -7.68 -11.74 24.74
C MET A 111 -7.12 -11.80 23.32
N GLN A 112 -7.36 -12.90 22.62
CA GLN A 112 -6.96 -13.04 21.21
C GLN A 112 -7.53 -11.90 20.37
N GLN A 113 -8.82 -11.60 20.49
CA GLN A 113 -9.44 -10.50 19.74
C GLN A 113 -8.84 -9.14 20.10
N TRP A 114 -8.61 -8.86 21.40
CA TRP A 114 -7.98 -7.61 21.80
C TRP A 114 -6.56 -7.48 21.24
N MET A 115 -5.76 -8.55 21.28
CA MET A 115 -4.41 -8.58 20.71
C MET A 115 -4.41 -8.50 19.18
N ILE A 116 -5.47 -8.96 18.51
CA ILE A 116 -5.65 -8.77 17.06
C ILE A 116 -5.93 -7.31 16.75
N SER A 117 -6.79 -6.64 17.52
CA SER A 117 -7.21 -5.26 17.21
C SER A 117 -6.30 -4.17 17.77
N ASN A 118 -5.42 -4.47 18.73
CA ASN A 118 -4.62 -3.44 19.42
C ASN A 118 -3.12 -3.50 19.08
N PRO A 119 -2.44 -2.35 18.92
CA PRO A 119 -3.03 -1.05 18.66
C PRO A 119 -3.84 -1.03 17.35
N ASN A 120 -4.80 -0.11 17.25
CA ASN A 120 -5.60 0.17 16.04
C ASN A 120 -5.38 1.59 15.53
N ARG A 121 -5.59 1.79 14.21
CA ARG A 121 -5.49 3.09 13.54
C ARG A 121 -6.72 3.96 13.78
N VAL A 122 -6.48 5.27 13.82
CA VAL A 122 -7.44 6.30 14.23
C VAL A 122 -7.75 7.25 13.06
N ASN A 123 -9.04 7.53 12.85
CA ASN A 123 -9.49 8.72 12.12
C ASN A 123 -9.26 9.97 12.99
N LEU A 124 -8.40 10.87 12.50
CA LEU A 124 -7.93 12.06 13.21
C LEU A 124 -8.98 13.18 13.30
N GLY A 125 -10.10 13.06 12.60
CA GLY A 125 -11.21 14.01 12.67
C GLY A 125 -11.88 14.25 11.32
N ALA A 126 -12.64 15.33 11.25
CA ALA A 126 -13.20 15.86 10.01
C ALA A 126 -13.02 17.38 9.96
N VAL A 127 -12.84 17.90 8.75
CA VAL A 127 -12.86 19.34 8.44
C VAL A 127 -13.91 19.54 7.36
N GLY A 128 -14.93 20.37 7.61
CA GLY A 128 -16.03 20.59 6.67
C GLY A 128 -16.60 22.00 6.73
N LEU A 129 -17.50 22.35 5.81
CA LEU A 129 -18.12 23.67 5.77
C LEU A 129 -19.31 23.77 6.75
N VAL A 130 -19.56 24.98 7.24
CA VAL A 130 -20.76 25.32 8.01
C VAL A 130 -21.50 26.43 7.29
N PHE A 131 -22.81 26.26 7.12
CA PHE A 131 -23.70 27.25 6.53
C PHE A 131 -24.68 27.77 7.58
N TRP A 132 -24.94 29.07 7.57
CA TRP A 132 -25.96 29.69 8.42
C TRP A 132 -27.16 30.21 7.63
N SER A 133 -28.30 30.25 8.31
CA SER A 133 -29.51 30.94 7.85
C SER A 133 -29.21 32.39 7.48
N GLN A 134 -30.09 33.01 6.68
CA GLN A 134 -29.88 34.39 6.21
C GLN A 134 -29.76 35.42 7.34
N ASP A 135 -30.44 35.19 8.45
CA ASP A 135 -30.37 36.00 9.66
C ASP A 135 -29.20 35.64 10.60
N GLY A 136 -28.40 34.63 10.23
CA GLY A 136 -27.23 34.16 10.99
C GLY A 136 -27.56 33.42 12.29
N SER A 137 -28.85 33.16 12.56
CA SER A 137 -29.32 32.65 13.85
C SER A 137 -29.18 31.13 14.03
N ALA A 138 -29.20 30.36 12.93
CA ALA A 138 -29.15 28.90 12.96
C ALA A 138 -28.10 28.34 12.00
N ILE A 139 -27.40 27.29 12.44
CA ILE A 139 -26.62 26.41 11.54
C ILE A 139 -27.60 25.58 10.73
N LEU A 140 -27.40 25.53 9.41
CA LEU A 140 -28.21 24.74 8.49
C LEU A 140 -27.65 23.32 8.37
N ASN A 141 -28.54 22.33 8.35
CA ASN A 141 -28.18 20.97 7.98
C ASN A 141 -28.22 20.84 6.46
N ILE A 142 -27.04 20.85 5.82
CA ILE A 142 -26.90 20.83 4.37
C ILE A 142 -26.74 19.41 3.87
N THR A 143 -27.44 19.09 2.79
CA THR A 143 -27.34 17.86 2.03
C THR A 143 -26.85 18.16 0.62
N GLU A 144 -26.47 17.13 -0.13
CA GLU A 144 -26.01 17.32 -1.51
C GLU A 144 -27.08 17.96 -2.42
N SER A 145 -28.37 17.70 -2.17
CA SER A 145 -29.46 18.29 -2.95
C SER A 145 -29.63 19.81 -2.76
N ASP A 146 -29.00 20.37 -1.73
CA ASP A 146 -28.99 21.83 -1.52
C ASP A 146 -27.91 22.52 -2.37
N LEU A 147 -27.05 21.74 -3.03
CA LEU A 147 -25.98 22.23 -3.89
C LEU A 147 -26.36 22.08 -5.36
N THR A 148 -25.98 23.07 -6.17
CA THR A 148 -26.15 23.04 -7.63
C THR A 148 -24.84 23.39 -8.34
N ALA A 149 -24.76 23.17 -9.66
CA ALA A 149 -23.57 23.44 -10.47
C ALA A 149 -22.28 22.83 -9.89
N VAL A 150 -22.40 21.61 -9.35
CA VAL A 150 -21.35 20.96 -8.58
C VAL A 150 -20.29 20.38 -9.54
N LYS A 151 -19.02 20.75 -9.30
CA LYS A 151 -17.85 20.18 -9.97
C LYS A 151 -16.66 20.14 -9.02
N GLN A 152 -16.03 18.97 -8.91
CA GLN A 152 -14.76 18.76 -8.24
C GLN A 152 -13.73 18.24 -9.24
N GLU A 153 -12.49 18.71 -9.13
CA GLU A 153 -11.37 18.32 -9.97
C GLU A 153 -10.10 18.23 -9.12
N LEU A 154 -9.36 17.14 -9.28
CA LEU A 154 -8.04 16.97 -8.67
C LEU A 154 -6.96 17.14 -9.74
N ASP A 155 -6.16 18.19 -9.61
CA ASP A 155 -4.99 18.37 -10.45
C ASP A 155 -3.83 17.52 -9.93
N LEU A 156 -3.58 16.39 -10.60
CA LEU A 156 -2.57 15.41 -10.21
C LEU A 156 -1.14 15.99 -10.32
N TRP A 157 -0.93 16.97 -11.20
CA TRP A 157 0.38 17.61 -11.38
C TRP A 157 0.78 18.48 -10.19
N SER A 158 -0.19 19.12 -9.53
CA SER A 158 0.05 20.01 -8.40
C SER A 158 -0.40 19.45 -7.04
N GLY A 159 -1.20 18.38 -7.04
CA GLY A 159 -1.87 17.85 -5.85
C GLY A 159 -2.95 18.78 -5.31
N THR A 160 -3.59 19.56 -6.18
CA THR A 160 -4.61 20.55 -5.78
C THR A 160 -6.00 20.04 -6.08
N LEU A 161 -6.81 19.89 -5.03
CA LEU A 161 -8.24 19.61 -5.15
C LEU A 161 -9.01 20.92 -5.24
N THR A 162 -9.81 21.10 -6.30
CA THR A 162 -10.68 22.28 -6.48
C THR A 162 -12.13 21.84 -6.60
N SER A 163 -12.97 22.33 -5.70
CA SER A 163 -14.42 22.15 -5.74
C SER A 163 -15.13 23.46 -6.00
N ASN A 164 -16.14 23.43 -6.87
CA ASN A 164 -17.04 24.54 -7.18
C ASN A 164 -18.47 24.05 -7.06
N PHE A 165 -19.32 24.86 -6.43
CA PHE A 165 -20.76 24.60 -6.35
C PHE A 165 -21.49 25.90 -6.04
N VAL A 166 -22.82 25.87 -6.10
CA VAL A 166 -23.70 26.99 -5.80
C VAL A 166 -24.65 26.59 -4.67
N PHE A 167 -24.66 27.39 -3.61
CA PHE A 167 -25.58 27.28 -2.48
C PHE A 167 -26.47 28.53 -2.42
N GLU A 168 -27.80 28.33 -2.43
CA GLU A 168 -28.80 29.43 -2.47
C GLU A 168 -28.48 30.54 -3.51
N GLY A 169 -28.07 30.13 -4.71
CA GLY A 169 -27.72 31.06 -5.80
C GLY A 169 -26.36 31.76 -5.66
N THR A 170 -25.59 31.47 -4.61
CA THR A 170 -24.25 32.03 -4.40
C THR A 170 -23.16 30.99 -4.67
N ALA A 171 -22.19 31.35 -5.50
CA ALA A 171 -21.06 30.47 -5.81
C ALA A 171 -20.12 30.31 -4.60
N VAL A 172 -19.62 29.09 -4.44
CA VAL A 172 -18.58 28.71 -3.48
C VAL A 172 -17.50 27.96 -4.24
N GLN A 173 -16.26 28.39 -4.08
CA GLN A 173 -15.09 27.66 -4.52
C GLN A 173 -14.24 27.29 -3.31
N VAL A 174 -13.79 26.04 -3.24
CA VAL A 174 -12.86 25.53 -2.24
C VAL A 174 -11.64 24.97 -2.95
N LYS A 175 -10.46 25.40 -2.53
CA LYS A 175 -9.18 24.79 -2.92
C LYS A 175 -8.53 24.16 -1.71
N THR A 176 -8.16 22.89 -1.82
CA THR A 176 -7.56 22.10 -0.74
C THR A 176 -6.25 21.49 -1.26
N THR A 177 -5.17 21.67 -0.50
CA THR A 177 -3.82 21.15 -0.81
C THR A 177 -3.21 20.52 0.43
N SER A 178 -2.27 19.59 0.27
CA SER A 178 -1.61 18.92 1.39
C SER A 178 -0.10 19.20 1.38
N ALA A 179 0.43 19.54 2.55
CA ALA A 179 1.85 19.79 2.72
C ALA A 179 2.63 18.47 2.59
N GLN A 180 3.81 18.55 2.01
CA GLN A 180 4.59 17.35 1.66
C GLN A 180 5.69 17.04 2.67
N THR A 181 5.86 17.90 3.69
CA THR A 181 6.87 17.78 4.74
C THR A 181 6.27 17.73 6.15
N VAL A 182 4.99 18.04 6.29
CA VAL A 182 4.23 18.01 7.54
C VAL A 182 2.81 17.54 7.25
N ASP A 183 2.16 16.93 8.23
CA ASP A 183 0.82 16.36 8.07
C ASP A 183 -0.23 17.45 8.24
N SER A 184 -0.46 18.17 7.15
CA SER A 184 -1.29 19.36 7.14
C SER A 184 -2.04 19.54 5.83
N ILE A 185 -3.20 20.17 5.91
CA ILE A 185 -3.91 20.70 4.76
C ILE A 185 -3.90 22.23 4.79
N GLY A 186 -3.84 22.83 3.60
CA GLY A 186 -4.09 24.24 3.36
C GLY A 186 -5.36 24.39 2.54
N VAL A 187 -6.27 25.25 3.00
CA VAL A 187 -7.60 25.44 2.42
C VAL A 187 -7.82 26.93 2.12
N THR A 188 -8.36 27.23 0.95
CA THR A 188 -8.88 28.56 0.60
C THR A 188 -10.32 28.42 0.13
N VAL A 189 -11.24 29.06 0.86
CA VAL A 189 -12.66 29.18 0.53
C VAL A 189 -12.91 30.57 -0.07
N SER A 190 -13.59 30.63 -1.22
CA SER A 190 -13.98 31.88 -1.88
C SER A 190 -15.50 31.91 -2.10
N SER A 191 -16.19 32.87 -1.49
CA SER A 191 -17.64 33.06 -1.66
C SER A 191 -18.09 34.41 -1.10
N ALA A 192 -19.15 34.99 -1.67
CA ALA A 192 -19.83 36.14 -1.07
C ALA A 192 -20.53 35.79 0.26
N LEU A 193 -20.81 34.50 0.53
CA LEU A 193 -21.42 34.06 1.79
C LEU A 193 -20.54 34.36 3.01
N LEU A 194 -19.21 34.42 2.83
CA LEU A 194 -18.25 34.78 3.88
C LEU A 194 -18.47 36.22 4.37
N ASN A 195 -18.65 37.18 3.46
CA ASN A 195 -18.96 38.58 3.80
C ASN A 195 -20.26 38.71 4.58
N SER A 196 -21.27 37.90 4.25
CA SER A 196 -22.55 37.89 4.94
C SER A 196 -22.53 37.11 6.27
N GLY A 197 -21.38 36.54 6.68
CA GLY A 197 -21.27 35.72 7.88
C GLY A 197 -22.04 34.40 7.80
N ARG A 198 -22.39 33.95 6.59
CA ARG A 198 -23.22 32.77 6.32
C ARG A 198 -22.43 31.52 5.98
N LEU A 199 -21.12 31.60 5.87
CA LEU A 199 -20.22 30.50 5.58
C LEU A 199 -19.04 30.48 6.54
N GLY A 200 -18.67 29.30 6.99
CA GLY A 200 -17.54 29.04 7.88
C GLY A 200 -17.12 27.59 7.77
N VAL A 201 -16.40 27.11 8.77
CA VAL A 201 -15.79 25.78 8.77
C VAL A 201 -16.04 25.12 10.12
N PHE A 202 -16.09 23.79 10.16
CA PHE A 202 -16.03 23.04 11.40
C PHE A 202 -14.84 22.10 11.42
N VAL A 203 -14.42 21.75 12.63
CA VAL A 203 -13.64 20.56 12.90
C VAL A 203 -14.40 19.67 13.88
N ASP A 204 -14.38 18.37 13.67
CA ASP A 204 -15.10 17.40 14.51
C ASP A 204 -14.25 16.14 14.73
N PHE A 205 -14.50 15.40 15.81
CA PHE A 205 -13.66 14.27 16.21
C PHE A 205 -14.50 13.03 16.55
N PRO A 206 -14.25 11.87 15.90
CA PRO A 206 -14.98 10.65 16.19
C PRO A 206 -14.33 9.82 17.30
N TRP A 207 -15.12 8.95 17.93
CA TRP A 207 -14.59 7.79 18.63
C TRP A 207 -14.04 6.79 17.60
N ASN A 208 -12.89 6.19 17.87
CA ASN A 208 -12.35 5.14 17.01
C ASN A 208 -12.41 3.81 17.76
N ASP A 209 -13.13 2.82 17.23
CA ASP A 209 -13.19 1.49 17.80
C ASP A 209 -12.34 0.54 16.94
N GLY A 210 -11.36 -0.12 17.55
CA GLY A 210 -10.51 -1.08 16.85
C GLY A 210 -11.16 -2.44 16.63
N LEU A 211 -12.36 -2.72 17.16
CA LEU A 211 -12.94 -4.06 17.14
C LEU A 211 -13.37 -4.55 15.75
N LEU A 212 -13.61 -3.64 14.80
CA LEU A 212 -14.01 -4.01 13.45
C LEU A 212 -12.83 -4.45 12.61
N LYS A 213 -12.97 -5.62 11.97
CA LYS A 213 -12.00 -6.11 10.98
C LYS A 213 -11.88 -5.15 9.79
N PHE A 214 -13.01 -4.59 9.36
CA PHE A 214 -13.09 -3.62 8.25
C PHE A 214 -13.98 -2.43 8.67
N SER A 215 -13.59 -1.22 8.30
CA SER A 215 -14.34 0.02 8.56
C SER A 215 -14.52 0.82 7.27
N ASP A 216 -15.15 0.19 6.27
CA ASP A 216 -15.49 0.78 4.98
C ASP A 216 -16.96 1.23 4.96
N PRO A 217 -17.31 2.37 4.32
CA PRO A 217 -16.41 3.37 3.75
C PRO A 217 -15.89 4.40 4.77
N PHE A 218 -16.41 4.39 6.00
CA PHE A 218 -16.12 5.40 7.01
C PHE A 218 -15.46 4.81 8.26
N VAL A 219 -14.47 5.55 8.78
CA VAL A 219 -13.72 5.19 9.99
C VAL A 219 -14.17 6.06 11.15
N GLY A 220 -14.53 5.42 12.26
CA GLY A 220 -14.92 6.07 13.50
C GLY A 220 -16.43 6.25 13.67
N SER A 221 -16.84 6.49 14.91
CA SER A 221 -18.21 6.69 15.37
C SER A 221 -18.37 8.09 15.94
N TRP A 222 -19.28 8.86 15.34
CA TRP A 222 -19.57 10.25 15.70
C TRP A 222 -20.58 10.38 16.85
N ASN A 223 -21.27 9.28 17.21
CA ASN A 223 -22.33 9.28 18.21
C ASN A 223 -21.85 8.87 19.62
N ASN A 224 -20.57 8.51 19.78
CA ASN A 224 -20.02 7.98 21.02
C ASN A 224 -19.26 9.04 21.84
N ALA A 225 -19.84 10.24 22.00
CA ALA A 225 -19.15 11.38 22.62
C ALA A 225 -18.79 11.21 24.12
N SER A 226 -19.39 10.26 24.83
CA SER A 226 -19.13 10.10 26.28
C SER A 226 -17.86 9.31 26.61
N ILE A 227 -17.23 8.65 25.64
CA ILE A 227 -16.09 7.73 25.86
C ILE A 227 -14.75 8.28 25.36
N HIS A 228 -14.72 9.54 24.92
CA HIS A 228 -13.50 10.27 24.60
C HIS A 228 -13.66 11.75 24.95
N THR A 229 -12.56 12.49 24.90
CA THR A 229 -12.57 13.91 25.27
C THR A 229 -11.90 14.76 24.21
N THR A 230 -12.38 15.99 24.06
CA THR A 230 -11.66 17.04 23.34
C THR A 230 -11.55 18.28 24.21
N THR A 231 -10.41 18.96 24.17
CA THR A 231 -10.17 20.25 24.86
C THR A 231 -9.65 21.28 23.87
N LEU A 232 -10.21 22.50 23.93
CA LEU A 232 -9.84 23.62 23.06
C LEU A 232 -8.96 24.60 23.82
N ASP A 233 -7.83 24.96 23.23
CA ASP A 233 -7.07 26.16 23.55
C ASP A 233 -7.19 27.15 22.38
N ALA A 234 -7.98 28.20 22.59
CA ALA A 234 -8.18 29.26 21.60
C ALA A 234 -7.23 30.45 21.83
N THR A 235 -6.15 30.28 22.59
CA THR A 235 -5.15 31.33 22.84
C THR A 235 -4.13 31.34 21.70
N PRO A 236 -4.07 32.39 20.87
CA PRO A 236 -3.16 32.42 19.74
C PRO A 236 -1.68 32.39 20.19
N ARG A 237 -0.85 31.59 19.52
CA ARG A 237 0.59 31.50 19.73
C ARG A 237 1.33 31.45 18.39
N GLY A 238 2.06 32.52 18.06
CA GLY A 238 2.76 32.61 16.78
C GLY A 238 1.79 32.50 15.61
N THR A 239 1.95 31.49 14.75
CA THR A 239 1.03 31.21 13.62
C THR A 239 -0.14 30.29 13.98
N ILE A 240 -0.20 29.82 15.23
CA ILE A 240 -1.26 28.94 15.72
C ILE A 240 -2.38 29.83 16.27
N GLY A 241 -3.57 29.74 15.66
CA GLY A 241 -4.76 30.47 16.09
C GLY A 241 -5.58 29.70 17.13
N ALA A 242 -5.61 28.37 17.05
CA ALA A 242 -6.28 27.50 18.01
C ALA A 242 -5.70 26.08 17.97
N GLU A 243 -5.83 25.35 19.08
CA GLU A 243 -5.47 23.95 19.17
C GLU A 243 -6.54 23.13 19.88
N ILE A 244 -6.73 21.90 19.40
CA ILE A 244 -7.65 20.93 20.00
C ILE A 244 -6.86 19.67 20.31
N ALA A 245 -6.92 19.23 21.57
CA ALA A 245 -6.42 17.93 21.98
C ALA A 245 -7.58 16.94 22.03
N HIS A 246 -7.48 15.84 21.28
CA HIS A 246 -8.46 14.75 21.23
C HIS A 246 -7.86 13.51 21.91
N THR A 247 -8.43 13.11 23.04
CA THR A 247 -7.94 11.98 23.84
C THR A 247 -8.88 10.79 23.72
N LEU A 248 -8.34 9.69 23.19
CA LEU A 248 -8.97 8.38 23.04
C LEU A 248 -8.28 7.41 24.00
N VAL A 249 -8.95 7.07 25.11
CA VAL A 249 -8.38 6.26 26.20
C VAL A 249 -7.11 6.93 26.77
N ASN A 250 -5.92 6.43 26.43
CA ASN A 250 -4.63 6.91 26.90
C ASN A 250 -3.80 7.61 25.80
N SER A 251 -4.37 7.75 24.60
CA SER A 251 -3.71 8.32 23.43
C SER A 251 -4.31 9.69 23.11
N THR A 252 -3.47 10.70 22.96
CA THR A 252 -3.90 12.08 22.65
C THR A 252 -3.33 12.51 21.31
N PHE A 253 -4.20 13.10 20.49
CA PHE A 253 -3.89 13.64 19.17
C PHE A 253 -4.15 15.13 19.16
N ILE A 254 -3.27 15.91 18.54
CA ILE A 254 -3.34 17.37 18.49
C ILE A 254 -3.74 17.81 17.09
N THR A 255 -4.70 18.71 17.02
CA THR A 255 -5.10 19.43 15.80
C THR A 255 -4.85 20.92 16.02
N SER A 256 -3.92 21.49 15.26
CA SER A 256 -3.55 22.91 15.34
C SER A 256 -3.99 23.64 14.10
N ILE A 257 -4.66 24.79 14.27
CA ILE A 257 -5.28 25.55 13.19
C ILE A 257 -4.63 26.93 13.11
N GLY A 258 -4.32 27.38 11.90
CA GLY A 258 -3.75 28.71 11.62
C GLY A 258 -4.29 29.33 10.33
N GLY A 259 -3.78 30.51 9.97
CA GLY A 259 -4.18 31.24 8.75
C GLY A 259 -4.83 32.58 9.05
N ASP A 260 -5.87 32.94 8.28
CA ASP A 260 -6.64 34.16 8.47
C ASP A 260 -7.26 34.23 9.87
N LEU A 261 -7.55 35.44 10.37
CA LEU A 261 -8.14 35.61 11.69
C LEU A 261 -9.54 34.98 11.76
N PHE A 262 -9.79 34.19 12.79
CA PHE A 262 -11.06 33.53 13.05
C PHE A 262 -11.41 33.52 14.54
N THR A 263 -12.66 33.21 14.85
CA THR A 263 -13.11 32.76 16.16
C THR A 263 -13.50 31.30 16.09
N ILE A 264 -13.29 30.56 17.18
CA ILE A 264 -13.64 29.14 17.29
C ILE A 264 -14.39 28.88 18.59
N ALA A 265 -15.46 28.10 18.52
CA ALA A 265 -16.25 27.71 19.68
C ALA A 265 -16.71 26.27 19.57
N ARG A 266 -16.84 25.60 20.71
CA ARG A 266 -17.45 24.27 20.80
C ARG A 266 -18.96 24.39 20.61
N ASP A 267 -19.56 23.53 19.80
CA ASP A 267 -20.98 23.62 19.47
C ASP A 267 -21.88 23.34 20.69
N SER A 268 -21.45 22.43 21.57
CA SER A 268 -22.08 22.19 22.87
C SER A 268 -21.11 21.52 23.86
N PRO A 269 -21.37 21.52 25.17
CA PRO A 269 -20.49 20.85 26.15
C PRO A 269 -20.27 19.35 25.89
N ALA A 270 -21.26 18.67 25.28
CA ALA A 270 -21.22 17.24 24.97
C ALA A 270 -20.74 16.93 23.55
N ALA A 271 -20.60 17.93 22.68
CA ALA A 271 -20.14 17.74 21.31
C ALA A 271 -18.61 17.72 21.24
N HIS A 272 -18.08 17.00 20.26
CA HIS A 272 -16.67 17.11 19.86
C HIS A 272 -16.46 18.01 18.65
N ARG A 273 -17.54 18.61 18.14
CA ARG A 273 -17.51 19.57 17.05
C ARG A 273 -17.21 20.99 17.53
N TYR A 274 -16.37 21.67 16.77
CA TYR A 274 -16.02 23.07 16.94
C TYR A 274 -16.27 23.83 15.64
N THR A 275 -16.98 24.95 15.75
CA THR A 275 -17.29 25.82 14.62
C THR A 275 -16.33 27.01 14.58
N ILE A 276 -15.79 27.27 13.39
CA ILE A 276 -14.84 28.32 13.06
C ILE A 276 -15.54 29.36 12.20
N ARG A 277 -15.52 30.62 12.66
CA ARG A 277 -16.05 31.77 11.93
C ARG A 277 -14.93 32.72 11.54
N PRO A 278 -14.77 33.05 10.24
CA PRO A 278 -13.85 34.09 9.81
C PRO A 278 -14.17 35.43 10.48
N SER A 279 -13.16 36.14 10.95
CA SER A 279 -13.33 37.43 11.65
C SER A 279 -13.34 38.61 10.68
N ALA A 280 -12.71 38.47 9.52
CA ALA A 280 -12.65 39.52 8.51
C ALA A 280 -13.89 39.51 7.61
N ASN A 281 -14.39 40.70 7.27
CA ASN A 281 -15.38 40.87 6.21
C ASN A 281 -14.67 40.75 4.84
N SER A 282 -14.46 39.51 4.39
CA SER A 282 -13.76 39.17 3.16
C SER A 282 -14.50 38.08 2.39
N SER A 283 -14.46 38.13 1.06
CA SER A 283 -15.02 37.07 0.20
C SER A 283 -14.09 35.87 0.08
N THR A 284 -12.98 35.87 0.81
CA THR A 284 -12.02 34.76 0.88
C THR A 284 -11.65 34.47 2.33
N PHE A 285 -11.56 33.19 2.68
CA PHE A 285 -11.05 32.71 3.96
C PHE A 285 -10.04 31.59 3.71
N SER A 286 -8.81 31.80 4.17
CA SER A 286 -7.72 30.82 4.04
C SER A 286 -7.24 30.37 5.40
N PHE A 287 -7.21 29.05 5.61
CA PHE A 287 -6.77 28.45 6.85
C PHE A 287 -6.01 27.16 6.59
N SER A 288 -5.24 26.73 7.57
CA SER A 288 -4.52 25.47 7.54
C SER A 288 -4.78 24.71 8.83
N THR A 289 -4.77 23.38 8.70
CA THR A 289 -4.94 22.45 9.80
C THR A 289 -3.77 21.48 9.79
N THR A 290 -3.12 21.32 10.93
CA THR A 290 -1.98 20.42 11.14
C THR A 290 -2.34 19.39 12.20
N TRP A 291 -2.00 18.12 11.97
CA TRP A 291 -2.18 17.04 12.92
C TRP A 291 -0.84 16.53 13.45
N GLY A 292 -0.82 16.09 14.71
CA GLY A 292 0.37 15.49 15.31
C GLY A 292 0.10 14.82 16.65
N LEU A 293 1.11 14.14 17.20
CA LEU A 293 1.08 13.59 18.56
C LEU A 293 1.36 14.65 19.64
N THR A 294 1.97 15.77 19.24
CA THR A 294 2.30 16.90 20.11
C THR A 294 2.00 18.22 19.40
N PRO A 295 1.80 19.32 20.15
CA PRO A 295 1.63 20.64 19.56
C PRO A 295 2.86 21.03 18.70
N PRO A 296 2.68 21.45 17.44
CA PRO A 296 3.77 21.91 16.62
C PRO A 296 4.29 23.28 17.11
N ALA A 297 5.52 23.62 16.77
CA ALA A 297 6.06 24.95 17.06
C ALA A 297 5.37 26.08 16.25
N SER A 298 4.86 25.74 15.07
CA SER A 298 4.17 26.65 14.16
C SER A 298 3.31 25.87 13.17
N VAL A 299 2.25 26.48 12.67
CA VAL A 299 1.45 26.00 11.53
C VAL A 299 1.88 26.74 10.25
N LEU A 300 1.99 26.02 9.13
CA LEU A 300 2.33 26.59 7.82
C LEU A 300 1.15 27.39 7.25
N SER A 301 1.43 28.47 6.51
CA SER A 301 0.38 29.20 5.80
C SER A 301 -0.21 28.35 4.65
N PRO A 302 -1.49 28.56 4.27
CA PRO A 302 -2.11 27.85 3.14
C PRO A 302 -1.32 27.99 1.83
N SER A 303 -0.73 29.17 1.59
CA SER A 303 0.12 29.43 0.42
C SER A 303 1.42 28.63 0.45
N ALA A 304 2.06 28.47 1.62
CA ALA A 304 3.25 27.65 1.77
C ALA A 304 2.94 26.16 1.57
N ILE A 305 1.78 25.70 2.04
CA ILE A 305 1.30 24.33 1.83
C ILE A 305 1.05 24.06 0.34
N SER A 306 0.36 24.96 -0.36
CA SER A 306 0.14 24.85 -1.82
C SER A 306 1.46 24.83 -2.61
N LEU A 307 2.44 25.65 -2.22
CA LEU A 307 3.77 25.65 -2.82
C LEU A 307 4.55 24.36 -2.54
N SER A 308 4.45 23.82 -1.33
CA SER A 308 5.04 22.52 -0.96
C SER A 308 4.44 21.38 -1.78
N SER A 309 3.10 21.35 -1.92
CA SER A 309 2.38 20.38 -2.74
C SER A 309 2.85 20.43 -4.20
N SER A 310 2.70 21.57 -4.85
CA SER A 310 2.98 21.73 -6.28
C SER A 310 4.41 21.37 -6.65
N ARG A 311 5.40 21.85 -5.89
CA ARG A 311 6.82 21.54 -6.15
C ARG A 311 7.13 20.06 -6.02
N THR A 312 6.59 19.41 -4.98
CA THR A 312 6.91 18.00 -4.74
C THR A 312 6.22 17.09 -5.76
N TRP A 313 5.00 17.40 -6.17
CA TRP A 313 4.31 16.65 -7.23
C TRP A 313 4.97 16.86 -8.59
N GLU A 314 5.36 18.09 -8.93
CA GLU A 314 6.14 18.36 -10.15
C GLU A 314 7.46 17.57 -10.15
N ASP A 315 8.21 17.58 -9.03
CA ASP A 315 9.42 16.79 -8.88
C ASP A 315 9.16 15.28 -9.01
N TYR A 316 8.10 14.77 -8.38
CA TYR A 316 7.72 13.37 -8.48
C TYR A 316 7.46 12.96 -9.93
N TRP A 317 6.66 13.74 -10.68
CA TRP A 317 6.35 13.40 -12.07
C TRP A 317 7.55 13.56 -13.01
N THR A 318 8.42 14.54 -12.76
CA THR A 318 9.54 14.87 -13.66
C THR A 318 10.81 14.08 -13.42
N LYS A 319 11.10 13.66 -12.18
CA LYS A 319 12.40 13.06 -11.81
C LYS A 319 12.39 11.53 -11.70
N THR A 320 11.21 10.93 -11.66
CA THR A 320 11.05 9.48 -11.40
C THR A 320 10.75 8.73 -12.70
N GLY A 321 10.65 7.40 -12.63
CA GLY A 321 10.28 6.58 -13.77
C GLY A 321 8.96 7.04 -14.41
N PHE A 322 8.81 6.86 -15.72
CA PHE A 322 7.58 7.21 -16.44
C PHE A 322 7.33 6.25 -17.59
N VAL A 323 6.08 5.84 -17.77
CA VAL A 323 5.64 5.00 -18.88
C VAL A 323 4.51 5.70 -19.63
N ASP A 324 4.66 5.77 -20.94
CA ASP A 324 3.67 6.25 -21.91
C ASP A 324 3.34 5.08 -22.84
N VAL A 325 2.17 4.48 -22.63
CA VAL A 325 1.58 3.44 -23.49
C VAL A 325 0.52 4.00 -24.43
N PHE A 326 0.20 5.30 -24.32
CA PHE A 326 -0.91 5.92 -25.05
C PHE A 326 -0.45 6.62 -26.32
N THR A 327 0.60 7.45 -26.24
CA THR A 327 0.97 8.34 -27.34
C THR A 327 1.46 7.54 -28.55
N GLY A 328 0.69 7.57 -29.64
CA GLY A 328 1.03 6.88 -30.89
C GLY A 328 0.63 5.40 -30.93
N SER A 329 0.09 4.85 -29.84
CA SER A 329 -0.55 3.53 -29.87
C SER A 329 -1.86 3.59 -30.65
N THR A 330 -2.13 2.57 -31.45
CA THR A 330 -3.40 2.42 -32.18
C THR A 330 -4.34 1.43 -31.52
N ASP A 331 -3.86 0.68 -30.53
CA ASP A 331 -4.68 -0.23 -29.74
C ASP A 331 -5.69 0.57 -28.89
N PRO A 332 -7.01 0.29 -28.97
CA PRO A 332 -8.03 1.04 -28.24
C PRO A 332 -7.92 0.90 -26.72
N ARG A 333 -7.21 -0.12 -26.22
CA ARG A 333 -7.01 -0.38 -24.79
C ARG A 333 -5.99 0.55 -24.15
N ALA A 334 -5.16 1.23 -24.95
CA ALA A 334 -4.05 2.04 -24.47
C ALA A 334 -4.47 3.18 -23.52
N ASP A 335 -5.62 3.83 -23.78
CA ASP A 335 -6.10 4.97 -22.97
C ASP A 335 -6.48 4.52 -21.54
N GLU A 336 -7.17 3.39 -21.41
CA GLU A 336 -7.55 2.85 -20.09
C GLU A 336 -6.33 2.34 -19.32
N LEU A 337 -5.38 1.68 -19.98
CA LEU A 337 -4.15 1.25 -19.30
C LEU A 337 -3.33 2.46 -18.83
N GLN A 338 -3.19 3.50 -19.66
CA GLN A 338 -2.51 4.73 -19.27
C GLN A 338 -3.23 5.43 -18.11
N ARG A 339 -4.57 5.48 -18.11
CA ARG A 339 -5.36 6.01 -16.99
C ARG A 339 -5.04 5.26 -15.69
N ARG A 340 -5.07 3.92 -15.71
CA ARG A 340 -4.75 3.09 -14.52
C ARG A 340 -3.33 3.33 -14.03
N ILE A 341 -2.35 3.46 -14.93
CA ILE A 341 -0.96 3.77 -14.58
C ILE A 341 -0.87 5.11 -13.85
N ILE A 342 -1.38 6.19 -14.44
CA ILE A 342 -1.25 7.54 -13.87
C ILE A 342 -1.98 7.65 -12.52
N LEU A 343 -3.21 7.16 -12.42
CA LEU A 343 -3.98 7.23 -11.18
C LEU A 343 -3.38 6.35 -10.08
N SER A 344 -2.93 5.13 -10.41
CA SER A 344 -2.24 4.27 -9.44
C SER A 344 -0.98 4.95 -8.91
N ARG A 345 -0.17 5.58 -9.77
CA ARG A 345 1.03 6.30 -9.33
C ARG A 345 0.74 7.45 -8.38
N TYR A 346 -0.35 8.18 -8.59
CA TYR A 346 -0.76 9.24 -7.68
C TYR A 346 -1.23 8.66 -6.34
N LEU A 347 -2.16 7.70 -6.38
CA LEU A 347 -2.78 7.14 -5.19
C LEU A 347 -1.81 6.34 -4.32
N MET A 348 -0.90 5.57 -4.92
CA MET A 348 0.17 4.88 -4.17
C MET A 348 1.03 5.90 -3.42
N ARG A 349 1.36 7.05 -4.00
CA ARG A 349 2.14 8.07 -3.29
C ARG A 349 1.37 8.71 -2.14
N VAL A 350 0.06 8.89 -2.28
CA VAL A 350 -0.79 9.43 -1.20
C VAL A 350 -0.95 8.44 -0.06
N ASN A 351 -1.14 7.15 -0.37
CA ASN A 351 -1.59 6.13 0.59
C ASN A 351 -0.49 5.17 1.08
N GLU A 352 0.60 5.01 0.34
CA GLU A 352 1.51 3.85 0.43
C GLU A 352 3.00 4.24 0.51
N ALA A 353 3.29 5.52 0.79
CA ALA A 353 4.64 6.08 0.76
C ALA A 353 5.09 6.66 2.13
N GLY A 354 4.64 6.03 3.21
CA GLY A 354 4.95 6.44 4.58
C GLY A 354 6.05 5.62 5.26
N ASP A 355 6.24 5.87 6.55
CA ASP A 355 7.36 5.34 7.35
C ASP A 355 7.15 3.90 7.84
N TYR A 356 5.92 3.39 7.71
CA TYR A 356 5.55 2.01 7.99
C TYR A 356 5.02 1.35 6.72
N PRO A 357 5.10 0.02 6.61
CA PRO A 357 4.35 -0.68 5.58
C PRO A 357 2.88 -0.26 5.61
N PRO A 358 2.27 -0.10 4.44
CA PRO A 358 0.87 0.26 4.34
C PRO A 358 -0.04 -0.92 4.71
N GLN A 359 -1.27 -0.60 5.10
CA GLN A 359 -2.35 -1.59 5.15
C GLN A 359 -2.99 -1.73 3.77
N GLU A 360 -3.79 -2.77 3.57
CA GLU A 360 -4.38 -3.08 2.26
C GLU A 360 -5.27 -1.97 1.67
N SER A 361 -5.94 -1.18 2.52
CA SER A 361 -6.78 -0.04 2.13
C SER A 361 -6.05 1.32 2.19
N GLY A 362 -4.74 1.32 2.40
CA GLY A 362 -3.93 2.53 2.46
C GLY A 362 -4.32 3.46 3.61
N LEU A 363 -4.57 4.73 3.31
CA LEU A 363 -5.05 5.76 4.25
C LEU A 363 -6.49 6.18 3.93
N VAL A 364 -7.28 5.30 3.29
CA VAL A 364 -8.70 5.56 2.95
C VAL A 364 -9.63 5.12 4.07
N ASN A 365 -9.50 3.86 4.49
CA ASN A 365 -10.28 3.25 5.56
C ASN A 365 -9.45 2.19 6.29
N ASN A 366 -9.96 1.61 7.38
CA ASN A 366 -9.28 0.50 8.06
C ASN A 366 -9.68 -0.84 7.44
N GLY A 367 -8.73 -1.52 6.81
CA GLY A 367 -8.79 -2.94 6.47
C GLY A 367 -7.92 -3.76 7.41
N TRP A 368 -8.37 -4.95 7.78
CA TRP A 368 -7.68 -5.83 8.74
C TRP A 368 -7.24 -5.10 10.01
N TYR A 369 -8.18 -4.41 10.65
CA TYR A 369 -7.95 -3.63 11.87
C TYR A 369 -6.99 -2.43 11.70
N GLY A 370 -6.73 -2.01 10.46
CA GLY A 370 -5.77 -0.95 10.14
C GLY A 370 -4.31 -1.42 10.14
N LYS A 371 -4.08 -2.73 10.25
CA LYS A 371 -2.74 -3.31 10.37
C LYS A 371 -2.12 -3.55 9.00
N PHE A 372 -0.79 -3.49 8.95
CA PHE A 372 -0.07 -3.81 7.72
C PHE A 372 0.26 -5.31 7.67
N HIS A 373 0.25 -5.84 6.46
CA HIS A 373 0.55 -7.24 6.18
C HIS A 373 1.93 -7.33 5.52
N LEU A 374 2.89 -7.97 6.20
CA LEU A 374 4.26 -8.14 5.67
C LEU A 374 4.31 -9.12 4.50
N GLU A 375 3.29 -9.95 4.33
CA GLU A 375 3.08 -10.73 3.11
C GLU A 375 2.67 -9.83 1.94
N MET A 376 1.78 -8.87 2.14
CA MET A 376 1.39 -7.94 1.08
C MET A 376 2.44 -6.86 0.80
N TYR A 377 3.46 -6.70 1.65
CA TYR A 377 4.40 -5.58 1.53
C TYR A 377 5.15 -5.54 0.18
N PHE A 378 5.45 -6.71 -0.40
CA PHE A 378 5.98 -6.79 -1.77
C PHE A 378 5.03 -6.11 -2.78
N TRP A 379 3.76 -6.50 -2.77
CA TRP A 379 2.75 -6.01 -3.69
C TRP A 379 2.43 -4.52 -3.51
N HIS A 380 2.59 -4.03 -2.28
CA HIS A 380 2.43 -2.62 -1.98
C HIS A 380 3.63 -1.76 -2.41
N SER A 381 4.87 -2.25 -2.26
CA SER A 381 6.03 -1.34 -2.22
C SER A 381 7.16 -1.67 -3.18
N GLN A 382 7.25 -2.90 -3.71
CA GLN A 382 8.39 -3.26 -4.55
C GLN A 382 8.43 -2.45 -5.87
N HIS A 383 7.27 -2.00 -6.37
CA HIS A 383 7.22 -1.17 -7.56
C HIS A 383 8.03 0.13 -7.41
N TRP A 384 8.15 0.70 -6.21
CA TRP A 384 8.93 1.93 -6.00
C TRP A 384 10.38 1.80 -6.48
N ALA A 385 11.01 0.64 -6.29
CA ALA A 385 12.36 0.38 -6.80
C ALA A 385 12.42 0.43 -8.33
N LEU A 386 11.45 -0.19 -9.01
CA LEU A 386 11.40 -0.25 -10.48
C LEU A 386 11.09 1.11 -11.11
N TRP A 387 10.36 1.96 -10.41
CA TRP A 387 10.05 3.34 -10.83
C TRP A 387 11.08 4.37 -10.34
N ASN A 388 12.20 3.91 -9.76
CA ASN A 388 13.28 4.75 -9.21
C ASN A 388 12.81 5.77 -8.15
N ASN A 389 11.85 5.36 -7.33
CA ASN A 389 11.33 6.07 -6.16
C ASN A 389 11.94 5.55 -4.85
N TRP A 390 13.27 5.44 -4.81
CA TRP A 390 14.00 4.90 -3.66
C TRP A 390 13.76 5.70 -2.37
N ASP A 391 13.62 7.02 -2.48
CA ASP A 391 13.30 7.90 -1.37
C ASP A 391 11.95 7.57 -0.70
N LEU A 392 11.00 7.01 -1.44
CA LEU A 392 9.72 6.55 -0.91
C LEU A 392 9.81 5.13 -0.33
N LEU A 393 10.46 4.19 -1.05
CA LEU A 393 10.64 2.82 -0.56
C LEU A 393 11.43 2.76 0.76
N LEU A 394 12.48 3.58 0.87
CA LEU A 394 13.37 3.56 2.03
C LEU A 394 12.71 4.06 3.33
N ARG A 395 11.57 4.75 3.25
CA ARG A 395 10.81 5.18 4.43
C ARG A 395 10.30 3.97 5.22
N SER A 396 9.71 3.00 4.53
CA SER A 396 9.12 1.82 5.15
C SER A 396 10.03 0.58 5.15
N SER A 397 11.01 0.45 4.24
CA SER A 397 11.79 -0.79 4.10
C SER A 397 12.71 -1.09 5.29
N SER A 398 13.03 -0.07 6.09
CA SER A 398 13.70 -0.22 7.39
C SER A 398 12.89 -1.04 8.40
N VAL A 399 11.63 -1.36 8.12
CA VAL A 399 10.76 -2.20 8.96
C VAL A 399 11.42 -3.53 9.33
N TYR A 400 12.17 -4.15 8.43
CA TYR A 400 12.84 -5.42 8.72
C TYR A 400 13.93 -5.26 9.77
N ASP A 401 14.71 -4.18 9.71
CA ASP A 401 15.68 -3.87 10.76
C ASP A 401 14.98 -3.55 12.10
N ARG A 402 13.96 -2.68 12.05
CA ARG A 402 13.19 -2.29 13.26
C ARG A 402 12.49 -3.47 13.94
N PHE A 403 12.02 -4.46 13.17
CA PHE A 403 11.31 -5.63 13.69
C PHE A 403 12.19 -6.87 13.82
N LEU A 404 13.50 -6.73 13.64
CA LEU A 404 14.41 -7.86 13.71
C LEU A 404 14.36 -8.50 15.11
N GLU A 405 14.43 -7.71 16.17
CA GLU A 405 14.39 -8.21 17.55
C GLU A 405 13.10 -8.97 17.87
N THR A 406 11.94 -8.41 17.51
CA THR A 406 10.65 -9.07 17.74
C THR A 406 10.49 -10.33 16.88
N SER A 407 11.11 -10.37 15.70
CA SER A 407 11.08 -11.53 14.81
C SER A 407 12.05 -12.63 15.24
N ILE A 408 13.17 -12.28 15.86
CA ILE A 408 14.05 -13.20 16.58
C ILE A 408 13.33 -13.77 17.80
N ALA A 409 12.71 -12.94 18.62
CA ALA A 409 11.97 -13.38 19.80
C ALA A 409 10.81 -14.32 19.44
N ARG A 410 10.09 -14.03 18.36
CA ARG A 410 9.05 -14.92 17.81
C ARG A 410 9.62 -16.29 17.45
N ALA A 411 10.68 -16.31 16.64
CA ALA A 411 11.30 -17.57 16.24
C ALA A 411 11.87 -18.35 17.44
N GLN A 412 12.65 -17.70 18.30
CA GLN A 412 13.49 -18.40 19.27
C GLN A 412 12.88 -18.55 20.66
N VAL A 413 12.03 -17.61 21.09
CA VAL A 413 11.42 -17.62 22.43
C VAL A 413 10.02 -18.21 22.38
N GLN A 414 9.16 -17.70 21.48
CA GLN A 414 7.79 -18.20 21.33
C GLN A 414 7.79 -19.58 20.67
N GLU A 415 8.38 -19.68 19.48
CA GLU A 415 8.35 -20.91 18.69
C GLU A 415 9.51 -21.87 19.03
N GLY A 416 10.50 -21.41 19.79
CA GLY A 416 11.64 -22.19 20.30
C GLY A 416 12.66 -22.64 19.25
N TRP A 417 12.64 -22.08 18.03
CA TRP A 417 13.66 -22.37 17.02
C TRP A 417 15.07 -21.98 17.53
N PRO A 418 16.12 -22.74 17.19
CA PRO A 418 17.45 -22.50 17.74
C PRO A 418 18.11 -21.21 17.23
N THR A 419 17.68 -20.66 16.10
CA THR A 419 18.28 -19.44 15.52
C THR A 419 17.33 -18.75 14.53
N GLY A 420 17.74 -17.55 14.11
CA GLY A 420 17.14 -16.75 13.05
C GLY A 420 15.93 -15.91 13.49
N ALA A 421 15.35 -15.22 12.51
CA ALA A 421 14.18 -14.36 12.64
C ALA A 421 13.05 -14.87 11.74
N ARG A 422 11.85 -14.98 12.31
CA ARG A 422 10.63 -15.30 11.57
C ARG A 422 9.76 -14.06 11.45
N TRP A 423 9.47 -13.60 10.24
CA TRP A 423 8.66 -12.41 9.98
C TRP A 423 7.17 -12.72 10.14
N GLY A 424 6.42 -11.91 10.91
CA GLY A 424 4.98 -12.11 11.09
C GLY A 424 4.17 -11.83 9.81
N LYS A 425 2.89 -12.22 9.78
CA LYS A 425 1.96 -11.84 8.69
C LYS A 425 1.40 -10.43 8.90
N MET A 426 0.49 -10.28 9.85
CA MET A 426 -0.22 -9.04 10.16
C MET A 426 0.43 -8.38 11.39
N SER A 427 0.82 -7.11 11.28
CA SER A 427 1.59 -6.43 12.31
C SER A 427 1.26 -4.93 12.38
N ASP A 428 1.90 -4.25 13.33
CA ASP A 428 1.69 -2.86 13.69
C ASP A 428 3.03 -2.24 14.10
N PRO A 429 3.12 -0.92 14.39
CA PRO A 429 4.38 -0.24 14.68
C PRO A 429 5.25 -0.87 15.78
N SER A 430 4.69 -1.73 16.65
CA SER A 430 5.46 -2.47 17.65
C SER A 430 6.29 -3.63 17.09
N GLY A 431 6.02 -4.08 15.85
CA GLY A 431 6.63 -5.27 15.25
C GLY A 431 6.10 -6.60 15.79
N ARG A 432 5.09 -6.56 16.67
CA ARG A 432 4.40 -7.77 17.15
C ARG A 432 3.54 -8.37 16.03
N SER A 433 3.49 -9.70 15.96
CA SER A 433 2.56 -10.40 15.07
C SER A 433 1.19 -10.45 15.75
N ALA A 434 0.14 -10.14 14.99
CA ALA A 434 -1.22 -10.30 15.49
C ALA A 434 -1.57 -11.80 15.58
N PRO A 435 -2.09 -12.29 16.72
CA PRO A 435 -2.58 -13.65 16.87
C PRO A 435 -3.53 -14.06 15.75
N GLY A 436 -3.50 -15.31 15.32
CA GLY A 436 -4.41 -15.82 14.29
C GLY A 436 -3.83 -17.00 13.52
N GLN A 437 -4.68 -17.95 13.13
CA GLN A 437 -4.21 -19.20 12.53
C GLN A 437 -3.40 -18.97 11.26
N ILE A 438 -3.91 -18.19 10.31
CA ILE A 438 -3.18 -17.84 9.08
C ILE A 438 -1.96 -16.96 9.43
N ASN A 439 -2.13 -16.00 10.35
CA ASN A 439 -1.04 -15.09 10.73
C ASN A 439 0.20 -15.81 11.26
N GLU A 440 -0.02 -16.91 11.97
CA GLU A 440 1.00 -17.69 12.66
C GLU A 440 1.53 -18.86 11.84
N LEU A 441 0.91 -19.22 10.70
CA LEU A 441 1.29 -20.40 9.91
C LEU A 441 1.66 -20.08 8.45
N LEU A 442 1.40 -18.87 7.97
CA LEU A 442 1.82 -18.42 6.65
C LEU A 442 3.32 -18.14 6.58
N ILE A 443 3.98 -18.57 5.50
CA ILE A 443 5.45 -18.48 5.39
C ILE A 443 5.98 -17.85 4.08
N TRP A 444 5.15 -17.51 3.10
CA TRP A 444 5.67 -17.03 1.81
C TRP A 444 6.32 -15.64 1.87
N GLN A 445 6.09 -14.89 2.95
CA GLN A 445 6.71 -13.60 3.20
C GLN A 445 8.15 -13.66 3.71
N GLN A 446 8.61 -14.83 4.14
CA GLN A 446 9.91 -14.98 4.80
C GLN A 446 11.07 -14.55 3.90
N PRO A 447 11.06 -14.82 2.57
CA PRO A 447 12.13 -14.35 1.68
C PRO A 447 12.02 -12.88 1.22
N HIS A 448 10.91 -12.16 1.49
CA HIS A 448 10.72 -10.76 1.07
C HIS A 448 11.91 -9.83 1.40
N PRO A 449 12.46 -9.79 2.64
CA PRO A 449 13.58 -8.90 2.95
C PRO A 449 14.82 -9.17 2.08
N LEU A 450 15.04 -10.42 1.65
CA LEU A 450 16.16 -10.78 0.78
C LEU A 450 15.96 -10.23 -0.64
N VAL A 451 14.70 -10.16 -1.12
CA VAL A 451 14.33 -9.51 -2.37
C VAL A 451 14.52 -8.00 -2.29
N PHE A 452 14.03 -7.34 -1.24
CA PHE A 452 14.21 -5.90 -1.04
C PHE A 452 15.69 -5.52 -0.94
N ALA A 453 16.48 -6.28 -0.18
CA ALA A 453 17.92 -6.08 -0.05
C ALA A 453 18.62 -6.18 -1.43
N ASN A 454 18.29 -7.20 -2.23
CA ASN A 454 18.88 -7.36 -3.56
C ASN A 454 18.51 -6.23 -4.51
N TYR A 455 17.26 -5.78 -4.52
CA TYR A 455 16.88 -4.62 -5.32
C TYR A 455 17.64 -3.35 -4.86
N GLU A 456 17.76 -3.10 -3.55
CA GLU A 456 18.50 -1.93 -3.05
C GLU A 456 19.99 -2.02 -3.42
N TYR A 457 20.62 -3.19 -3.32
CA TYR A 457 22.00 -3.37 -3.74
C TYR A 457 22.19 -3.19 -5.26
N ARG A 458 21.24 -3.66 -6.09
CA ARG A 458 21.27 -3.43 -7.54
C ARG A 458 21.29 -1.93 -7.87
N ALA A 459 20.52 -1.12 -7.16
CA ALA A 459 20.50 0.33 -7.34
C ALA A 459 21.70 1.03 -6.70
N PHE A 460 22.17 0.54 -5.55
CA PHE A 460 23.24 1.14 -4.75
C PHE A 460 24.27 0.06 -4.36
N PRO A 461 25.16 -0.35 -5.28
CA PRO A 461 26.08 -1.47 -5.07
C PRO A 461 27.28 -1.10 -4.20
N THR A 462 27.01 -0.73 -2.95
CA THR A 462 28.01 -0.24 -2.00
C THR A 462 28.13 -1.16 -0.79
N THR A 463 29.30 -1.15 -0.16
CA THR A 463 29.51 -1.85 1.13
C THR A 463 28.57 -1.32 2.21
N ALA A 464 28.21 -0.04 2.17
CA ALA A 464 27.24 0.54 3.11
C ALA A 464 25.87 -0.14 2.98
N THR A 465 25.39 -0.36 1.75
CA THR A 465 24.14 -1.11 1.50
C THR A 465 24.24 -2.55 1.99
N LEU A 466 25.38 -3.22 1.73
CA LEU A 466 25.60 -4.60 2.20
C LEU A 466 25.54 -4.71 3.73
N ARG A 467 26.24 -3.81 4.43
CA ARG A 467 26.28 -3.78 5.91
C ARG A 467 24.95 -3.35 6.52
N LYS A 468 24.19 -2.47 5.87
CA LYS A 468 22.83 -2.08 6.30
C LYS A 468 21.90 -3.27 6.44
N TRP A 469 21.89 -4.19 5.47
CA TRP A 469 20.99 -5.35 5.46
C TRP A 469 21.57 -6.61 6.09
N GLU A 470 22.86 -6.62 6.43
CA GLU A 470 23.57 -7.85 6.83
C GLU A 470 22.85 -8.62 7.94
N SER A 471 22.43 -7.94 9.01
CA SER A 471 21.76 -8.60 10.14
C SER A 471 20.43 -9.22 9.73
N VAL A 472 19.61 -8.47 8.98
CA VAL A 472 18.34 -8.93 8.44
C VAL A 472 18.54 -10.13 7.52
N VAL A 473 19.52 -10.09 6.62
CA VAL A 473 19.85 -11.18 5.68
C VAL A 473 20.24 -12.44 6.44
N ARG A 474 21.18 -12.32 7.40
CA ARG A 474 21.66 -13.46 8.19
C ARG A 474 20.54 -14.12 8.97
N HIS A 475 19.81 -13.35 9.77
CA HIS A 475 18.77 -13.91 10.62
C HIS A 475 17.58 -14.47 9.82
N THR A 476 17.24 -13.86 8.69
CA THR A 476 16.22 -14.42 7.79
C THR A 476 16.67 -15.78 7.25
N ALA A 477 17.87 -15.86 6.68
CA ALA A 477 18.40 -17.09 6.10
C ALA A 477 18.62 -18.19 7.15
N ASP A 478 19.07 -17.83 8.35
CA ASP A 478 19.24 -18.74 9.47
C ASP A 478 17.93 -19.42 9.87
N TRP A 479 16.83 -18.66 9.96
CA TRP A 479 15.53 -19.23 10.28
C TRP A 479 15.01 -20.07 9.12
N MET A 480 15.09 -19.56 7.88
CA MET A 480 14.67 -20.30 6.68
C MET A 480 15.37 -21.66 6.56
N ALA A 481 16.67 -21.73 6.84
CA ALA A 481 17.46 -22.97 6.82
C ALA A 481 17.11 -23.90 7.99
N THR A 482 16.75 -23.36 9.14
CA THR A 482 16.40 -24.13 10.34
C THR A 482 14.96 -24.65 10.31
N PHE A 483 14.05 -23.93 9.66
CA PHE A 483 12.66 -24.32 9.47
C PHE A 483 12.53 -25.50 8.51
N ALA A 484 13.36 -25.56 7.47
CA ALA A 484 13.38 -26.68 6.54
C ALA A 484 13.89 -27.96 7.24
N TRP A 485 13.11 -29.03 7.20
CA TRP A 485 13.38 -30.25 7.94
C TRP A 485 13.97 -31.34 7.05
N PHE A 486 15.10 -31.94 7.46
CA PHE A 486 15.68 -33.04 6.70
C PHE A 486 14.90 -34.34 6.93
N ASN A 487 14.28 -34.82 5.86
CA ASN A 487 13.57 -36.09 5.86
C ASN A 487 14.54 -37.23 5.56
N GLU A 488 14.87 -38.01 6.59
CA GLU A 488 15.80 -39.15 6.46
C GLU A 488 15.32 -40.23 5.49
N THR A 489 14.00 -40.34 5.26
CA THR A 489 13.42 -41.36 4.37
C THR A 489 13.55 -40.98 2.91
N THR A 490 13.25 -39.71 2.57
CA THR A 490 13.29 -39.21 1.18
C THR A 490 14.66 -38.62 0.82
N GLY A 491 15.48 -38.28 1.81
CA GLY A 491 16.82 -37.71 1.64
C GLY A 491 16.82 -36.24 1.20
N VAL A 492 15.73 -35.51 1.44
CA VAL A 492 15.57 -34.09 1.07
C VAL A 492 15.13 -33.25 2.26
N TYR A 493 15.22 -31.92 2.13
CA TYR A 493 14.67 -30.97 3.09
C TYR A 493 13.25 -30.58 2.69
N ASP A 494 12.31 -30.81 3.61
CA ASP A 494 10.89 -30.54 3.45
C ASP A 494 10.49 -29.19 4.11
N LEU A 495 9.43 -28.58 3.58
CA LEU A 495 8.74 -27.43 4.17
C LEU A 495 7.34 -27.83 4.66
N GLY A 496 7.05 -27.53 5.93
CA GLY A 496 5.81 -27.88 6.60
C GLY A 496 5.66 -29.40 6.82
N PRO A 497 4.56 -29.88 7.44
CA PRO A 497 3.52 -29.13 8.15
C PRO A 497 3.92 -28.77 9.61
N PRO A 498 3.18 -27.86 10.29
CA PRO A 498 2.01 -27.12 9.79
C PRO A 498 2.40 -25.84 9.06
N MET A 499 1.69 -25.50 7.99
CA MET A 499 1.89 -24.23 7.26
C MET A 499 0.71 -23.84 6.37
N TYR A 500 0.56 -22.55 6.08
CA TYR A 500 -0.24 -22.05 4.96
C TYR A 500 0.65 -21.64 3.79
N GLN A 501 0.18 -21.93 2.58
CA GLN A 501 0.77 -21.46 1.32
C GLN A 501 0.17 -20.10 0.92
N VAL A 502 0.71 -19.46 -0.14
CA VAL A 502 0.24 -18.18 -0.70
C VAL A 502 -1.29 -18.07 -0.83
N ALA A 503 -1.95 -19.13 -1.28
CA ALA A 503 -3.38 -19.17 -1.52
C ALA A 503 -4.24 -19.22 -0.23
N GLU A 504 -3.65 -19.49 0.94
CA GLU A 504 -4.34 -19.53 2.24
C GLU A 504 -5.54 -20.50 2.35
N ASP A 505 -5.73 -21.39 1.36
CA ASP A 505 -6.87 -22.30 1.21
C ASP A 505 -6.54 -23.76 1.54
N ASN A 506 -5.27 -24.04 1.82
CA ASN A 506 -4.77 -25.39 2.08
C ASN A 506 -5.12 -25.92 3.49
N VAL A 507 -5.10 -27.24 3.64
CA VAL A 507 -5.21 -27.88 4.96
C VAL A 507 -3.84 -27.78 5.64
N TYR A 508 -3.70 -26.83 6.55
CA TYR A 508 -2.39 -26.49 7.10
C TYR A 508 -1.69 -27.63 7.84
N THR A 509 -2.41 -28.63 8.36
CA THR A 509 -1.85 -29.74 9.16
C THR A 509 -1.15 -30.83 8.34
N ASN A 510 -1.36 -30.88 7.03
CA ASN A 510 -0.79 -31.91 6.16
C ASN A 510 -0.19 -31.32 4.86
N THR A 511 -0.09 -30.00 4.77
CA THR A 511 0.52 -29.35 3.60
C THR A 511 2.04 -29.47 3.70
N LEU A 512 2.61 -30.11 2.68
CA LEU A 512 4.03 -30.43 2.56
C LEU A 512 4.54 -29.93 1.21
N ASN A 513 5.69 -29.25 1.21
CA ASN A 513 6.41 -28.88 0.00
C ASN A 513 5.59 -28.12 -1.08
N PRO A 514 4.93 -26.99 -0.76
CA PRO A 514 4.30 -26.15 -1.78
C PRO A 514 5.28 -25.65 -2.85
N ALA A 515 4.88 -25.69 -4.12
CA ALA A 515 5.78 -25.42 -5.24
C ALA A 515 6.33 -23.98 -5.24
N PHE A 516 5.48 -22.99 -4.94
CA PHE A 516 5.89 -21.59 -4.92
C PHE A 516 6.88 -21.31 -3.79
N GLU A 517 6.56 -21.75 -2.58
CA GLU A 517 7.38 -21.58 -1.38
C GLU A 517 8.73 -22.27 -1.54
N LEU A 518 8.77 -23.49 -2.09
CA LEU A 518 10.01 -24.20 -2.42
C LEU A 518 10.90 -23.42 -3.40
N SER A 519 10.31 -22.80 -4.42
CA SER A 519 11.04 -21.95 -5.37
C SER A 519 11.56 -20.70 -4.69
N TYR A 520 10.72 -20.06 -3.87
CA TYR A 520 11.08 -18.82 -3.21
C TYR A 520 12.14 -19.03 -2.11
N TRP A 521 12.11 -20.16 -1.42
CA TRP A 521 13.13 -20.57 -0.45
C TRP A 521 14.50 -20.71 -1.12
N ARG A 522 14.56 -21.39 -2.27
CA ARG A 522 15.81 -21.53 -3.06
C ARG A 522 16.36 -20.18 -3.47
N LEU A 523 15.49 -19.32 -4.02
CA LEU A 523 15.87 -17.98 -4.45
C LEU A 523 16.38 -17.15 -3.27
N GLY A 524 15.66 -17.16 -2.15
CA GLY A 524 16.02 -16.43 -0.94
C GLY A 524 17.35 -16.87 -0.36
N LEU A 525 17.56 -18.18 -0.18
CA LEU A 525 18.84 -18.70 0.31
C LEU A 525 19.98 -18.35 -0.65
N GLY A 526 19.79 -18.49 -1.96
CA GLY A 526 20.80 -18.07 -2.96
C GLY A 526 21.13 -16.58 -2.88
N PHE A 527 20.13 -15.73 -2.65
CA PHE A 527 20.33 -14.30 -2.38
C PHE A 527 21.13 -14.03 -1.11
N ALA A 528 20.89 -14.78 -0.03
CA ALA A 528 21.63 -14.65 1.22
C ALA A 528 23.10 -15.09 1.08
N GLU A 529 23.35 -16.21 0.40
CA GLU A 529 24.72 -16.67 0.09
C GLU A 529 25.48 -15.62 -0.70
N SER A 530 24.88 -15.15 -1.80
CA SER A 530 25.51 -14.15 -2.65
C SER A 530 25.68 -12.80 -1.94
N TRP A 531 24.90 -12.52 -0.90
CA TRP A 531 25.11 -11.33 -0.06
C TRP A 531 26.40 -11.44 0.77
N LEU A 532 26.64 -12.59 1.41
CA LEU A 532 27.84 -12.81 2.21
C LEU A 532 29.10 -12.90 1.34
N GLU A 533 29.01 -13.51 0.15
CA GLU A 533 30.09 -13.50 -0.83
C GLU A 533 30.52 -12.07 -1.20
N LYS A 534 29.54 -11.18 -1.46
CA LYS A 534 29.80 -9.75 -1.75
C LYS A 534 30.38 -8.99 -0.55
N LEU A 535 30.07 -9.42 0.67
CA LEU A 535 30.69 -8.91 1.89
C LEU A 535 32.11 -9.44 2.12
N GLY A 536 32.54 -10.48 1.39
CA GLY A 536 33.79 -11.19 1.63
C GLY A 536 33.75 -12.08 2.87
N GLU A 537 32.55 -12.46 3.33
CA GLU A 537 32.30 -13.25 4.53
C GLU A 537 32.04 -14.72 4.17
N PRO A 538 32.38 -15.68 5.05
CA PRO A 538 32.05 -17.08 4.81
C PRO A 538 30.54 -17.31 4.82
N VAL A 539 30.05 -18.07 3.85
CA VAL A 539 28.65 -18.53 3.78
C VAL A 539 28.43 -19.66 4.79
N PRO A 540 27.44 -19.57 5.69
CA PRO A 540 27.04 -20.68 6.55
C PRO A 540 26.66 -21.93 5.74
N SER A 541 27.37 -23.04 5.99
CA SER A 541 27.21 -24.28 5.22
C SER A 541 25.81 -24.89 5.28
N ASN A 542 25.03 -24.62 6.33
CA ASN A 542 23.65 -25.08 6.45
C ASN A 542 22.74 -24.40 5.41
N TRP A 543 22.98 -23.13 5.07
CA TRP A 543 22.19 -22.44 4.04
C TRP A 543 22.34 -23.15 2.70
N THR A 544 23.58 -23.46 2.30
CA THR A 544 23.88 -24.17 1.06
C THR A 544 23.37 -25.61 1.06
N THR A 545 23.56 -26.31 2.19
CA THR A 545 23.06 -27.69 2.36
C THR A 545 21.54 -27.75 2.18
N VAL A 546 20.81 -26.83 2.83
CA VAL A 546 19.35 -26.76 2.71
C VAL A 546 18.95 -26.35 1.30
N LYS A 547 19.46 -25.23 0.77
CA LYS A 547 19.11 -24.72 -0.56
C LYS A 547 19.22 -25.80 -1.65
N ASN A 548 20.33 -26.55 -1.65
CA ASN A 548 20.60 -27.59 -2.63
C ASN A 548 19.85 -28.90 -2.32
N GLY A 549 19.48 -29.12 -1.05
CA GLY A 549 18.81 -30.33 -0.58
C GLY A 549 17.28 -30.22 -0.49
N LEU A 550 16.67 -29.06 -0.77
CA LEU A 550 15.22 -28.88 -0.74
C LEU A 550 14.50 -29.87 -1.68
N ALA A 551 13.33 -30.36 -1.24
CA ALA A 551 12.46 -31.23 -2.00
C ALA A 551 12.13 -30.65 -3.38
N LYS A 552 12.09 -31.50 -4.41
CA LYS A 552 11.82 -31.07 -5.79
C LYS A 552 10.44 -30.42 -5.88
N LEU A 553 10.27 -29.53 -6.85
CA LEU A 553 8.95 -28.97 -7.13
C LEU A 553 7.97 -30.12 -7.49
N PRO A 554 6.79 -30.18 -6.87
CA PRO A 554 5.86 -31.27 -7.11
C PRO A 554 5.25 -31.15 -8.50
N VAL A 555 5.34 -32.22 -9.28
CA VAL A 555 4.85 -32.29 -10.67
C VAL A 555 3.80 -33.39 -10.78
N ASP A 556 2.74 -33.12 -11.53
CA ASP A 556 1.79 -34.11 -12.00
C ASP A 556 1.38 -33.83 -13.45
N ASN A 557 1.38 -34.90 -14.26
CA ASN A 557 1.00 -34.89 -15.67
C ASN A 557 1.57 -33.71 -16.50
N GLY A 558 2.85 -33.37 -16.28
CA GLY A 558 3.53 -32.27 -17.00
C GLY A 558 3.20 -30.86 -16.52
N THR A 559 2.52 -30.71 -15.37
CA THR A 559 2.25 -29.43 -14.70
C THR A 559 2.73 -29.46 -13.25
N TYR A 560 2.96 -28.30 -12.63
CA TYR A 560 3.25 -28.22 -11.20
C TYR A 560 1.97 -28.34 -10.37
N LYS A 561 2.09 -28.96 -9.19
CA LYS A 561 1.03 -29.04 -8.19
C LYS A 561 1.15 -27.91 -7.17
N VAL A 562 0.05 -27.53 -6.54
CA VAL A 562 0.06 -26.53 -5.45
C VAL A 562 0.97 -26.96 -4.29
N TYR A 563 0.96 -28.25 -3.92
CA TYR A 563 1.87 -28.86 -2.94
C TYR A 563 2.03 -30.37 -3.17
N GLU A 564 2.99 -31.02 -2.51
CA GLU A 564 3.46 -32.37 -2.86
C GLU A 564 2.40 -33.47 -2.70
N ASP A 565 1.69 -33.49 -1.58
CA ASP A 565 0.69 -34.52 -1.27
C ASP A 565 -0.75 -34.10 -1.63
N VAL A 566 -0.93 -33.08 -2.48
CA VAL A 566 -2.26 -32.75 -3.00
C VAL A 566 -2.74 -33.87 -3.93
N ASN A 567 -4.03 -34.20 -3.85
CA ASN A 567 -4.66 -35.18 -4.72
C ASN A 567 -4.45 -34.84 -6.21
N GLU A 568 -4.31 -35.86 -7.06
CA GLU A 568 -4.06 -35.70 -8.50
C GLU A 568 -5.19 -34.93 -9.23
N ASP A 569 -6.41 -34.94 -8.70
CA ASP A 569 -7.58 -34.26 -9.28
C ASP A 569 -7.76 -32.80 -8.81
N PHE A 570 -6.77 -32.22 -8.10
CA PHE A 570 -6.88 -30.87 -7.51
C PHE A 570 -7.22 -29.77 -8.53
N TRP A 571 -6.81 -29.93 -9.80
CA TRP A 571 -7.16 -28.99 -10.89
C TRP A 571 -8.66 -28.85 -11.14
N THR A 572 -9.49 -29.77 -10.61
CA THR A 572 -10.94 -29.74 -10.72
C THR A 572 -11.65 -29.47 -9.39
N ASP A 573 -10.90 -29.49 -8.28
CA ASP A 573 -11.43 -29.23 -6.95
C ASP A 573 -11.30 -27.74 -6.62
N ARG A 574 -12.45 -27.08 -6.48
CA ARG A 574 -12.55 -25.66 -6.10
C ARG A 574 -11.94 -25.35 -4.72
N THR A 575 -11.52 -26.33 -3.95
CA THR A 575 -10.74 -26.10 -2.74
C THR A 575 -9.35 -25.52 -3.04
N TYR A 576 -8.75 -25.84 -4.19
CA TYR A 576 -7.34 -25.53 -4.50
C TYR A 576 -7.13 -24.58 -5.68
N ILE A 577 -8.21 -24.24 -6.42
CA ILE A 577 -8.17 -23.41 -7.63
C ILE A 577 -9.09 -22.18 -7.52
N ASN A 578 -9.29 -21.67 -6.30
CA ASN A 578 -10.36 -20.71 -5.98
C ASN A 578 -9.89 -19.52 -5.12
N ASP A 579 -8.58 -19.40 -4.99
CA ASP A 579 -7.87 -18.36 -4.26
C ASP A 579 -6.67 -17.87 -5.10
N HIS A 580 -5.63 -17.27 -4.53
CA HIS A 580 -4.49 -16.73 -5.28
C HIS A 580 -3.79 -17.76 -6.19
N PRO A 581 -3.54 -17.45 -7.49
CA PRO A 581 -3.00 -18.40 -8.46
C PRO A 581 -1.47 -18.54 -8.36
N ALA A 582 -0.99 -19.00 -7.20
CA ALA A 582 0.43 -19.00 -6.81
C ALA A 582 1.36 -19.71 -7.82
N LEU A 583 0.86 -20.73 -8.52
CA LEU A 583 1.62 -21.47 -9.53
C LEU A 583 2.05 -20.60 -10.72
N ALA A 584 1.27 -19.58 -11.09
CA ALA A 584 1.68 -18.61 -12.11
C ALA A 584 2.88 -17.74 -11.66
N GLY A 585 3.12 -17.68 -10.34
CA GLY A 585 4.23 -16.96 -9.73
C GLY A 585 5.60 -17.63 -9.89
N LEU A 586 5.65 -18.93 -10.24
CA LEU A 586 6.90 -19.69 -10.40
C LEU A 586 7.83 -19.11 -11.47
N ASN A 587 7.26 -18.59 -12.56
CA ASN A 587 7.97 -17.87 -13.63
C ASN A 587 7.16 -16.66 -14.08
N GLY A 588 6.77 -15.82 -13.12
CA GLY A 588 6.01 -14.59 -13.37
C GLY A 588 6.44 -13.54 -12.38
N TRP A 589 6.09 -13.80 -11.12
CA TRP A 589 6.60 -13.05 -9.98
C TRP A 589 8.07 -13.35 -9.72
N LEU A 590 8.41 -14.63 -9.54
CA LEU A 590 9.80 -15.05 -9.36
C LEU A 590 10.51 -15.17 -10.72
N PRO A 591 11.82 -14.85 -10.80
CA PRO A 591 12.63 -15.30 -11.92
C PRO A 591 12.77 -16.83 -11.90
N PRO A 592 13.16 -17.47 -13.02
CA PRO A 592 13.48 -18.88 -13.04
C PRO A 592 14.46 -19.28 -11.95
N THR A 593 14.09 -20.28 -11.14
CA THR A 593 14.90 -20.82 -10.05
C THR A 593 15.48 -22.19 -10.42
N GLU A 594 16.54 -22.60 -9.73
CA GLU A 594 17.09 -23.95 -9.90
C GLU A 594 16.03 -25.01 -9.59
N GLY A 595 15.89 -25.99 -10.49
CA GLY A 595 14.88 -27.05 -10.40
C GLY A 595 13.54 -26.72 -11.07
N LEU A 596 13.36 -25.48 -11.55
CA LEU A 596 12.22 -25.10 -12.38
C LEU A 596 12.47 -25.50 -13.85
N ASP A 597 11.55 -26.27 -14.42
CA ASP A 597 11.49 -26.59 -15.84
C ASP A 597 10.58 -25.56 -16.54
N LEU A 598 11.13 -24.83 -17.51
CA LEU A 598 10.43 -23.72 -18.14
C LEU A 598 9.23 -24.17 -18.97
N GLU A 599 9.29 -25.36 -19.58
CA GLU A 599 8.16 -25.90 -20.35
C GLU A 599 7.03 -26.34 -19.43
N THR A 600 7.34 -27.05 -18.34
CA THR A 600 6.38 -27.40 -17.29
C THR A 600 5.76 -26.13 -16.70
N SER A 601 6.56 -25.09 -16.44
CA SER A 601 6.07 -23.80 -15.94
C SER A 601 5.13 -23.10 -16.92
N ARG A 602 5.44 -23.11 -18.23
CA ARG A 602 4.58 -22.59 -19.29
C ARG A 602 3.24 -23.34 -19.33
N LEU A 603 3.27 -24.67 -19.38
CA LEU A 603 2.07 -25.52 -19.37
C LEU A 603 1.22 -25.30 -18.10
N THR A 604 1.88 -25.17 -16.95
CA THR A 604 1.21 -24.88 -15.67
C THR A 604 0.50 -23.53 -15.72
N THR A 605 1.17 -22.50 -16.25
CA THR A 605 0.63 -21.15 -16.37
C THR A 605 -0.60 -21.13 -17.28
N GLU A 606 -0.53 -21.77 -18.45
CA GLU A 606 -1.68 -21.92 -19.36
C GLU A 606 -2.83 -22.72 -18.73
N LYS A 607 -2.49 -23.74 -17.92
CA LYS A 607 -3.49 -24.52 -17.18
C LYS A 607 -4.20 -23.67 -16.12
N VAL A 608 -3.47 -22.81 -15.40
CA VAL A 608 -4.06 -21.82 -14.48
C VAL A 608 -5.06 -20.93 -15.22
N TRP A 609 -4.70 -20.36 -16.36
CA TRP A 609 -5.59 -19.45 -17.09
C TRP A 609 -6.93 -20.06 -17.50
N THR A 610 -6.91 -21.36 -17.82
CA THR A 610 -8.08 -22.08 -18.33
C THR A 610 -8.90 -22.78 -17.25
N SER A 611 -8.29 -23.10 -16.10
CA SER A 611 -8.91 -23.96 -15.08
C SER A 611 -9.18 -23.23 -13.77
N TRP A 612 -8.42 -22.17 -13.45
CA TRP A 612 -8.58 -21.44 -12.20
C TRP A 612 -9.91 -20.69 -12.17
N ASN A 613 -10.55 -20.60 -11.00
CA ASN A 613 -11.80 -19.89 -10.87
C ASN A 613 -11.56 -18.37 -10.89
N VAL A 614 -11.52 -17.80 -12.10
CA VAL A 614 -11.28 -16.37 -12.33
C VAL A 614 -12.27 -15.45 -11.60
N SER A 615 -13.50 -15.92 -11.31
CA SER A 615 -14.49 -15.12 -10.56
C SER A 615 -14.07 -14.82 -9.13
N ASN A 616 -13.15 -15.63 -8.61
CA ASN A 616 -12.63 -15.53 -7.26
C ASN A 616 -11.24 -14.91 -7.19
N LEU A 617 -10.71 -14.38 -8.30
CA LEU A 617 -9.47 -13.60 -8.30
C LEU A 617 -9.76 -12.11 -7.99
N TRP A 618 -8.83 -11.44 -7.33
CA TRP A 618 -8.93 -10.01 -7.02
C TRP A 618 -7.55 -9.34 -6.94
N GLY A 619 -7.53 -8.02 -7.14
CA GLY A 619 -6.34 -7.20 -6.90
C GLY A 619 -5.08 -7.68 -7.64
N TRP A 620 -4.07 -8.09 -6.87
CA TRP A 620 -2.73 -8.41 -7.34
C TRP A 620 -2.62 -9.71 -8.17
N ASP A 621 -3.66 -10.55 -8.15
CA ASP A 621 -3.73 -11.77 -8.96
C ASP A 621 -3.59 -11.47 -10.46
N PHE A 622 -4.23 -10.41 -10.94
CA PHE A 622 -4.24 -10.07 -12.36
C PHE A 622 -2.87 -9.60 -12.85
N PRO A 623 -2.17 -8.67 -12.16
CA PRO A 623 -0.78 -8.38 -12.47
C PRO A 623 0.16 -9.58 -12.33
N LEU A 624 -0.06 -10.51 -11.39
CA LEU A 624 0.70 -11.76 -11.33
C LEU A 624 0.55 -12.58 -12.61
N LEU A 625 -0.69 -12.80 -13.07
CA LEU A 625 -0.98 -13.49 -14.33
C LEU A 625 -0.38 -12.76 -15.53
N ALA A 626 -0.42 -11.42 -15.54
CA ALA A 626 0.16 -10.61 -16.61
C ALA A 626 1.68 -10.78 -16.71
N MET A 627 2.40 -10.76 -15.57
CA MET A 627 3.84 -10.98 -15.55
C MET A 627 4.22 -12.38 -16.03
N SER A 628 3.43 -13.39 -15.65
CA SER A 628 3.62 -14.77 -16.09
C SER A 628 3.44 -14.90 -17.61
N ALA A 629 2.35 -14.34 -18.15
CA ALA A 629 2.09 -14.27 -19.59
C ALA A 629 3.21 -13.57 -20.37
N ALA A 630 3.68 -12.42 -19.87
CA ALA A 630 4.77 -11.68 -20.49
C ALA A 630 6.07 -12.50 -20.56
N ARG A 631 6.42 -13.23 -19.50
CA ARG A 631 7.65 -14.04 -19.44
C ARG A 631 7.63 -15.24 -20.38
N ILE A 632 6.45 -15.81 -20.66
CA ILE A 632 6.32 -16.94 -21.59
C ILE A 632 6.06 -16.50 -23.04
N GLY A 633 6.11 -15.20 -23.31
CA GLY A 633 5.96 -14.65 -24.67
C GLY A 633 4.52 -14.45 -25.12
N GLU A 634 3.56 -14.44 -24.20
CA GLU A 634 2.13 -14.21 -24.47
C GLU A 634 1.75 -12.76 -24.14
N GLN A 635 2.35 -11.79 -24.86
CA GLN A 635 2.22 -10.36 -24.52
C GLN A 635 0.78 -9.84 -24.67
N GLU A 636 0.02 -10.39 -25.61
CA GLU A 636 -1.39 -10.02 -25.80
C GLU A 636 -2.23 -10.41 -24.58
N GLN A 637 -2.03 -11.64 -24.08
CA GLN A 637 -2.68 -12.13 -22.87
C GLN A 637 -2.23 -11.35 -21.62
N ALA A 638 -0.98 -10.90 -21.57
CA ALA A 638 -0.48 -10.07 -20.49
C ALA A 638 -1.26 -8.75 -20.37
N VAL A 639 -1.51 -8.07 -21.48
CA VAL A 639 -2.34 -6.86 -21.54
C VAL A 639 -3.79 -7.16 -21.16
N GLU A 640 -4.35 -8.26 -21.64
CA GLU A 640 -5.71 -8.69 -21.27
C GLU A 640 -5.88 -8.89 -19.76
N PHE A 641 -4.88 -9.44 -19.07
CA PHE A 641 -4.94 -9.55 -17.60
C PHE A 641 -4.90 -8.18 -16.92
N LEU A 642 -4.06 -7.24 -17.36
CA LEU A 642 -4.01 -5.89 -16.80
C LEU A 642 -5.29 -5.06 -17.03
N LEU A 643 -6.12 -5.48 -17.98
CA LEU A 643 -7.38 -4.84 -18.35
C LEU A 643 -8.60 -5.73 -18.11
N HIS A 644 -8.41 -6.85 -17.43
CA HIS A 644 -9.45 -7.84 -17.24
C HIS A 644 -10.70 -7.21 -16.60
N PRO A 645 -11.93 -7.58 -17.01
CA PRO A 645 -13.15 -6.97 -16.50
C PRO A 645 -13.37 -7.07 -14.98
N LEU A 646 -12.73 -8.05 -14.33
CA LEU A 646 -12.75 -8.20 -12.86
C LEU A 646 -11.63 -7.42 -12.15
N PHE A 647 -10.59 -7.00 -12.88
CA PHE A 647 -9.55 -6.12 -12.36
C PHE A 647 -9.97 -4.67 -12.56
N ARG A 648 -10.80 -4.16 -11.63
CA ARG A 648 -11.50 -2.89 -11.76
C ARG A 648 -10.86 -1.78 -10.94
N PHE A 649 -10.92 -0.58 -11.50
CA PHE A 649 -10.55 0.67 -10.86
C PHE A 649 -11.72 1.64 -11.00
N ASP A 650 -12.03 2.41 -9.96
CA ASP A 650 -13.13 3.38 -10.01
C ASP A 650 -12.80 4.62 -10.86
N ASP A 651 -13.69 5.61 -10.80
CA ASP A 651 -13.60 6.87 -11.54
C ASP A 651 -12.37 7.71 -11.17
N VAL A 652 -11.91 7.63 -9.91
CA VAL A 652 -10.71 8.31 -9.43
C VAL A 652 -9.47 7.41 -9.40
N GLY A 653 -9.62 6.15 -9.84
CA GLY A 653 -8.56 5.16 -9.97
C GLY A 653 -8.27 4.35 -8.71
N MET A 654 -9.18 4.32 -7.74
CA MET A 654 -9.08 3.42 -6.60
C MET A 654 -9.25 1.96 -7.07
N PRO A 655 -8.35 1.04 -6.71
CA PRO A 655 -8.49 -0.37 -7.05
C PRO A 655 -9.66 -0.98 -6.25
N ILE A 656 -10.62 -1.58 -6.94
CA ILE A 656 -11.80 -2.18 -6.33
C ILE A 656 -11.41 -3.49 -5.62
N GLY A 657 -11.88 -3.69 -4.39
CA GLY A 657 -11.54 -4.86 -3.56
C GLY A 657 -12.10 -6.21 -4.04
N GLY A 658 -12.90 -6.20 -5.10
CA GLY A 658 -13.40 -7.41 -5.74
C GLY A 658 -14.38 -8.18 -4.87
N VAL A 659 -14.16 -9.50 -4.75
CA VAL A 659 -15.10 -10.42 -4.09
C VAL A 659 -14.77 -10.69 -2.61
N ARG A 660 -13.58 -10.29 -2.13
CA ARG A 660 -13.07 -10.71 -0.81
C ARG A 660 -12.87 -9.57 0.18
N VAL A 661 -12.47 -8.40 -0.30
CA VAL A 661 -12.08 -7.27 0.56
C VAL A 661 -12.83 -6.00 0.17
N PRO A 662 -13.05 -5.07 1.12
CA PRO A 662 -13.64 -3.78 0.81
C PRO A 662 -12.81 -2.95 -0.16
N THR A 663 -13.41 -1.89 -0.71
CA THR A 663 -12.71 -0.95 -1.58
C THR A 663 -12.11 0.18 -0.74
N PRO A 664 -10.90 0.67 -1.03
CA PRO A 664 -9.96 0.17 -2.03
C PRO A 664 -9.11 -1.01 -1.55
N TYR A 665 -8.47 -1.69 -2.50
CA TYR A 665 -7.44 -2.72 -2.25
C TYR A 665 -6.15 -2.39 -3.00
N PHE A 666 -5.25 -1.64 -2.37
CA PHE A 666 -4.03 -1.09 -2.97
C PHE A 666 -2.99 -2.08 -3.49
N PRO A 667 -2.93 -3.35 -3.03
CA PRO A 667 -2.11 -4.33 -3.70
C PRO A 667 -2.39 -4.45 -5.21
N GLY A 668 -3.63 -4.20 -5.65
CA GLY A 668 -3.95 -4.13 -7.08
C GLY A 668 -3.18 -3.03 -7.82
N SER A 669 -3.10 -1.82 -7.25
CA SER A 669 -2.36 -0.70 -7.84
C SER A 669 -0.85 -0.92 -7.81
N GLY A 670 -0.31 -1.36 -6.67
CA GLY A 670 1.13 -1.60 -6.55
C GLY A 670 1.61 -2.74 -7.46
N ALA A 671 0.85 -3.83 -7.54
CA ALA A 671 1.14 -4.95 -8.44
C ALA A 671 1.01 -4.55 -9.92
N LEU A 672 0.01 -3.74 -10.29
CA LEU A 672 -0.09 -3.17 -11.64
C LEU A 672 1.17 -2.38 -12.01
N LEU A 673 1.63 -1.50 -11.12
CA LEU A 673 2.83 -0.69 -11.38
C LEU A 673 4.09 -1.55 -11.50
N TYR A 674 4.21 -2.61 -10.71
CA TYR A 674 5.32 -3.56 -10.85
C TYR A 674 5.25 -4.29 -12.20
N ALA A 675 4.08 -4.83 -12.58
CA ALA A 675 3.90 -5.55 -13.84
C ALA A 675 4.13 -4.65 -15.07
N VAL A 676 3.64 -3.40 -15.06
CA VAL A 676 3.89 -2.44 -16.13
C VAL A 676 5.37 -2.12 -16.27
N ALA A 677 6.10 -1.94 -15.17
CA ALA A 677 7.54 -1.71 -15.23
C ALA A 677 8.29 -2.92 -15.79
N LEU A 678 7.92 -4.14 -15.36
CA LEU A 678 8.46 -5.40 -15.89
C LEU A 678 8.19 -5.52 -17.40
N MET A 679 6.97 -5.26 -17.85
CA MET A 679 6.59 -5.38 -19.26
C MET A 679 7.24 -4.30 -20.13
N ALA A 680 7.33 -3.05 -19.64
CA ALA A 680 7.83 -1.91 -20.41
C ALA A 680 9.37 -1.82 -20.46
N HIS A 681 10.06 -2.20 -19.38
CA HIS A 681 11.52 -2.09 -19.28
C HIS A 681 12.25 -3.44 -19.25
N GLY A 682 11.52 -4.52 -18.94
CA GLY A 682 12.03 -5.89 -18.93
C GLY A 682 12.48 -6.39 -17.57
N TRP A 683 12.87 -7.65 -17.58
CA TRP A 683 13.44 -8.44 -16.48
C TRP A 683 14.86 -8.93 -16.81
N ASP A 684 15.56 -9.59 -15.89
CA ASP A 684 16.89 -10.13 -16.17
C ASP A 684 16.81 -11.20 -17.27
N GLY A 685 17.69 -11.09 -18.27
CA GLY A 685 17.70 -11.97 -19.46
C GLY A 685 16.71 -11.57 -20.56
N SER A 686 15.78 -10.63 -20.32
CA SER A 686 14.91 -10.11 -21.39
C SER A 686 15.66 -9.20 -22.37
N ASN A 687 15.24 -9.24 -23.63
CA ASN A 687 15.82 -8.48 -24.74
C ASN A 687 14.74 -7.69 -25.50
N GLY A 688 15.15 -6.61 -26.17
CA GLY A 688 14.25 -5.75 -26.95
C GLY A 688 13.67 -4.59 -26.15
N THR A 689 12.84 -3.78 -26.83
CA THR A 689 12.12 -2.65 -26.24
C THR A 689 10.74 -3.12 -25.80
N ALA A 690 10.34 -2.81 -24.57
CA ALA A 690 9.04 -3.19 -24.00
C ALA A 690 8.69 -4.69 -24.20
N PRO A 691 9.54 -5.62 -23.74
CA PRO A 691 9.44 -7.04 -24.09
C PRO A 691 8.15 -7.73 -23.64
N GLY A 692 7.41 -7.15 -22.69
CA GLY A 692 6.14 -7.67 -22.23
C GLY A 692 4.91 -7.09 -22.94
N PHE A 693 5.06 -6.20 -23.91
CA PHE A 693 3.95 -5.63 -24.70
C PHE A 693 3.91 -6.20 -26.12
N PRO A 694 2.71 -6.31 -26.74
CA PRO A 694 2.60 -6.70 -28.14
C PRO A 694 3.33 -5.71 -29.05
N ALA A 695 4.00 -6.20 -30.09
CA ALA A 695 4.70 -5.35 -31.05
C ALA A 695 3.75 -4.58 -31.99
N GLU A 696 2.56 -5.11 -32.22
CA GLU A 696 1.54 -4.49 -33.06
C GLU A 696 0.55 -3.70 -32.20
N GLY A 697 0.20 -2.48 -32.63
CA GLY A 697 -0.80 -1.64 -31.97
C GLY A 697 -0.30 -0.83 -30.77
N TRP A 698 0.83 -1.20 -30.16
CA TRP A 698 1.38 -0.54 -28.98
C TRP A 698 2.68 0.22 -29.29
N ASN A 699 2.72 1.51 -28.94
CA ASN A 699 3.92 2.33 -28.96
C ASN A 699 4.33 2.67 -27.52
N VAL A 700 5.06 1.76 -26.88
CA VAL A 700 5.46 1.90 -25.47
C VAL A 700 6.75 2.69 -25.36
N ARG A 701 6.70 3.78 -24.58
CA ARG A 701 7.87 4.57 -24.20
C ARG A 701 8.06 4.51 -22.69
N ALA A 702 9.28 4.26 -22.26
CA ALA A 702 9.64 4.22 -20.85
C ALA A 702 10.91 5.04 -20.60
N GLU A 703 10.90 5.85 -19.56
CA GLU A 703 12.02 6.68 -19.13
C GLU A 703 12.30 6.43 -17.64
N GLY A 704 13.57 6.32 -17.25
CA GLY A 704 13.95 6.26 -15.84
C GLY A 704 13.39 5.08 -15.04
N LEU A 705 13.09 3.95 -15.69
CA LEU A 705 12.76 2.69 -15.03
C LEU A 705 14.01 1.85 -14.74
N SER A 706 13.88 0.91 -13.81
CA SER A 706 14.85 -0.13 -13.49
C SER A 706 14.31 -1.51 -13.87
N LYS A 707 15.19 -2.43 -14.28
CA LYS A 707 14.79 -3.79 -14.67
C LYS A 707 14.35 -4.60 -13.46
N ALA A 708 13.27 -5.35 -13.63
CA ALA A 708 12.89 -6.41 -12.70
C ALA A 708 13.93 -7.53 -12.71
N MET A 709 13.96 -8.33 -11.65
CA MET A 709 14.74 -9.58 -11.62
C MET A 709 14.12 -10.63 -12.54
#